data_AF-A0A0A9ZGA5-F1
#
_entry.id   AF-A0A0A9ZGA5-F1
#
_cell.length_a   1.000
_cell.length_b   1.000
_cell.length_c   1.000
_cell.angle_alpha   90.00
_cell.angle_beta   90.00
_cell.angle_gamma   90.00
#
_symmetry.space_group_name_H-M   'P 1'
#
loop_
_entity.id
_entity.type
_entity.pdbx_description
1 polymer ?
#
loop_
_entity_poly.entity_id
_entity_poly.type
_entity_poly.pdbx_seq_one_letter_code
_entity_poly.pdbx_strand_id
1 'polypeptide(L)'
;MAVSGYLSAELAATCNALGFYDGQKYHLEPHCKETVRDLIRYLRRDEGGSHEIRRYLGNAKLLTTDLLPMVQCHHKDVQLFDIALRLIVNLTNPALLVYNEVIPTDKFEHNYYLEITSHLQQYKEAFNDHRSWAPFTERLSELLGKNVDDRSEDDQRTVERILILIRNILHVPSSADLDQRPDNDASIHDQVLWGLHQSGMIDLLLYISSSDQESLFFMHLLEIICLMLREQPADVLAKTASQRSAEEKNKDDEELLRIRQLELQNKMKKNKKYFGTRHSNFGGTFVIKNMKSTSDNNDLIYHKPVHDSKYISLDTEKKPVKLPKNRQPLKCESAERKSALSVRLILKQVCVEFLNAAYNPLMLHVRECFHRGRAQENDESYYFSAMRFFMEFNRHYKFQVKYVSETLSVQTFQFIQKYLETWHDMMTTDKKKLPLWSYRSHLALRAYKELLHNLAVMDRNEDESVRESSKVIKSNIFYVLEYREMLLTLVNLYKREKYSKKYLVDLLETLHIFIKLLCDYCKDKKMVIQKTAVRRKKKNKQKKSKSQAQDQASAETIWNLACDEVALTLTSNIECDVVPFDATLELDMDQQKLEAIKKIQFHLKNGDNNQAVAMLRASREVWPENDTFGTNSADTAEELEILKDIFLADLGNGNEIIFKTPFITS
;
A
#
# COMPACT_ATOMS: atom_id res chain seq x y z
N MET A 1 -6.59 42.67 -0.70
CA MET A 1 -6.53 41.71 -1.82
C MET A 1 -6.99 42.40 -3.09
N ALA A 2 -6.22 43.40 -3.53
CA ALA A 2 -6.24 43.84 -4.90
C ALA A 2 -5.04 43.13 -5.55
N VAL A 3 -5.24 42.49 -6.69
CA VAL A 3 -4.13 42.34 -7.62
C VAL A 3 -3.53 43.73 -7.77
N SER A 4 -2.20 43.86 -7.71
CA SER A 4 -1.54 45.03 -8.28
C SER A 4 -2.06 45.12 -9.72
N GLY A 5 -3.02 46.01 -10.02
CA GLY A 5 -3.73 46.02 -11.32
C GLY A 5 -2.79 46.03 -12.53
N TYR A 6 -1.56 46.48 -12.30
CA TYR A 6 -0.41 46.36 -13.20
C TYR A 6 -0.08 44.94 -13.65
N LEU A 7 -0.02 43.93 -12.76
CA LEU A 7 0.31 42.55 -13.16
C LEU A 7 -0.79 41.94 -14.05
N SER A 8 -2.05 42.16 -13.72
CA SER A 8 -3.15 41.69 -14.55
C SER A 8 -3.20 42.39 -15.91
N ALA A 9 -2.88 43.69 -15.97
CA ALA A 9 -2.80 44.43 -17.22
C ALA A 9 -1.60 43.98 -18.07
N GLU A 10 -0.45 43.70 -17.44
CA GLU A 10 0.73 43.16 -18.09
C GLU A 10 0.42 41.79 -18.70
N LEU A 11 -0.15 40.86 -17.92
CA LEU A 11 -0.55 39.54 -18.43
C LEU A 11 -1.58 39.63 -19.56
N ALA A 12 -2.56 40.54 -19.46
CA ALA A 12 -3.53 40.78 -20.53
C ALA A 12 -2.85 41.23 -21.82
N ALA A 13 -1.93 42.21 -21.72
CA ALA A 13 -1.17 42.72 -22.85
C ALA A 13 -0.28 41.61 -23.47
N THR A 14 0.38 40.80 -22.64
CA THR A 14 1.18 39.67 -23.12
C THR A 14 0.32 38.61 -23.81
N CYS A 15 -0.85 38.26 -23.28
CA CYS A 15 -1.73 37.28 -23.93
C CYS A 15 -2.24 37.79 -25.30
N ASN A 16 -2.65 39.06 -25.38
CA ASN A 16 -3.10 39.67 -26.63
C ASN A 16 -1.98 39.78 -27.67
N ALA A 17 -0.72 39.89 -27.24
CA ALA A 17 0.46 39.98 -28.11
C ALA A 17 0.90 38.63 -28.73
N LEU A 18 0.09 37.57 -28.60
CA LEU A 18 0.35 36.28 -29.24
C LEU A 18 -0.20 36.21 -30.66
N GLY A 19 -1.41 36.73 -30.87
CA GLY A 19 -2.14 36.56 -32.11
C GLY A 19 -3.64 36.47 -31.91
N PHE A 20 -4.33 36.02 -32.96
CA PHE A 20 -5.76 35.73 -32.91
C PHE A 20 -6.13 34.58 -33.84
N TYR A 21 -7.18 33.86 -33.49
CA TYR A 21 -7.76 32.81 -34.31
C TYR A 21 -8.97 33.32 -35.10
N ASP A 22 -8.94 33.21 -36.44
CA ASP A 22 -10.05 33.64 -37.30
C ASP A 22 -11.12 32.55 -37.51
N GLY A 23 -10.96 31.38 -36.89
CA GLY A 23 -11.82 30.21 -37.06
C GLY A 23 -11.25 29.14 -37.99
N GLN A 24 -10.25 29.48 -38.81
CA GLN A 24 -9.57 28.55 -39.73
C GLN A 24 -8.06 28.54 -39.55
N LYS A 25 -7.45 29.70 -39.31
CA LYS A 25 -6.02 29.89 -39.16
C LYS A 25 -5.73 30.79 -37.97
N TYR A 26 -4.67 30.44 -37.24
CA TYR A 26 -4.12 31.30 -36.21
C TYR A 26 -3.15 32.31 -36.84
N HIS A 27 -3.38 33.60 -36.65
CA HIS A 27 -2.50 34.67 -37.13
C HIS A 27 -1.55 35.08 -36.02
N LEU A 28 -0.25 34.87 -36.23
CA LEU A 28 0.80 35.18 -35.25
C LEU A 28 1.13 36.67 -35.27
N GLU A 29 1.34 37.25 -34.10
CA GLU A 29 1.99 38.56 -33.99
C GLU A 29 3.52 38.46 -34.14
N PRO A 30 4.22 39.55 -34.55
CA PRO A 30 5.65 39.53 -34.89
C PRO A 30 6.56 38.97 -33.79
N HIS A 31 6.23 39.20 -32.52
CA HIS A 31 7.04 38.79 -31.36
C HIS A 31 6.49 37.56 -30.62
N CYS A 32 5.58 36.79 -31.23
CA CYS A 32 4.89 35.67 -30.57
C CYS A 32 5.85 34.67 -29.87
N LYS A 33 7.00 34.32 -30.48
CA LYS A 33 7.98 33.39 -29.86
C LYS A 33 8.54 33.94 -28.55
N GLU A 34 8.77 35.25 -28.47
CA GLU A 34 9.28 35.93 -27.28
C GLU A 34 8.19 36.03 -26.22
N THR A 35 6.98 36.40 -26.64
CA THR A 35 5.78 36.45 -25.80
C THR A 35 5.50 35.12 -25.10
N VAL A 36 5.56 33.97 -25.80
CA VAL A 36 5.39 32.65 -25.16
C VAL A 36 6.52 32.36 -24.17
N ARG A 37 7.76 32.77 -24.46
CA ARG A 37 8.87 32.62 -23.50
C ARG A 37 8.66 33.48 -22.26
N ASP A 38 8.11 34.68 -22.39
CA ASP A 38 7.76 35.55 -21.27
C ASP A 38 6.68 34.93 -20.39
N LEU A 39 5.62 34.35 -20.96
CA LEU A 39 4.62 33.61 -20.20
C LEU A 39 5.23 32.44 -19.39
N ILE A 40 6.19 31.71 -19.96
CA ILE A 40 6.92 30.65 -19.25
C ILE A 40 7.79 31.26 -18.13
N ARG A 41 8.36 32.45 -18.31
CA ARG A 41 9.14 33.14 -17.26
C ARG A 41 8.22 33.63 -16.15
N TYR A 42 7.03 34.14 -16.47
CA TYR A 42 6.04 34.53 -15.49
C TYR A 42 5.58 33.35 -14.64
N LEU A 43 5.22 32.21 -15.26
CA LEU A 43 4.84 31.00 -14.52
C LEU A 43 5.95 30.45 -13.61
N ARG A 44 7.23 30.67 -13.96
CA ARG A 44 8.36 30.30 -13.10
C ARG A 44 8.49 31.17 -11.86
N ARG A 45 7.96 32.40 -11.88
CA ARG A 45 7.93 33.34 -10.77
C ARG A 45 6.60 33.32 -10.00
N ASP A 46 5.67 32.43 -10.38
CA ASP A 46 4.35 32.27 -9.75
C ASP A 46 4.49 31.55 -8.41
N GLU A 47 5.20 32.19 -7.48
CA GLU A 47 5.54 31.69 -6.16
C GLU A 47 4.47 32.13 -5.14
N GLY A 48 3.98 31.18 -4.34
CA GLY A 48 2.98 31.43 -3.29
C GLY A 48 1.70 30.61 -3.45
N GLY A 49 0.90 30.50 -2.39
CA GLY A 49 -0.31 29.65 -2.38
C GLY A 49 -1.47 30.13 -3.27
N SER A 50 -1.39 31.36 -3.83
CA SER A 50 -2.44 31.94 -4.67
C SER A 50 -2.35 31.57 -6.15
N HIS A 51 -1.16 31.22 -6.66
CA HIS A 51 -0.86 30.90 -8.07
C HIS A 51 -1.61 31.80 -9.07
N GLU A 52 -1.43 33.12 -8.90
CA GLU A 52 -2.24 34.14 -9.58
C GLU A 52 -2.02 34.13 -11.08
N ILE A 53 -0.78 33.92 -11.54
CA ILE A 53 -0.45 33.92 -12.97
C ILE A 53 -1.11 32.71 -13.62
N ARG A 54 -0.95 31.51 -13.06
CA ARG A 54 -1.59 30.29 -13.58
C ARG A 54 -3.12 30.44 -13.65
N ARG A 55 -3.74 30.97 -12.60
CA ARG A 55 -5.19 31.19 -12.55
C ARG A 55 -5.66 32.22 -13.57
N TYR A 56 -4.89 33.31 -13.75
CA TYR A 56 -5.20 34.31 -14.77
C TYR A 56 -5.19 33.69 -16.17
N LEU A 57 -4.14 32.93 -16.52
CA LEU A 57 -4.03 32.25 -17.82
C LEU A 57 -5.16 31.23 -18.04
N GLY A 58 -5.58 30.53 -16.99
CA GLY A 58 -6.74 29.62 -17.04
C GLY A 58 -8.06 30.34 -17.24
N ASN A 59 -8.28 31.47 -16.56
CA ASN A 59 -9.48 32.30 -16.73
C ASN A 59 -9.53 32.96 -18.12
N ALA A 60 -8.37 33.33 -18.67
CA ALA A 60 -8.23 33.81 -20.04
C ALA A 60 -8.41 32.71 -21.10
N LYS A 61 -8.44 31.44 -20.70
CA LYS A 61 -8.57 30.26 -21.57
C LYS A 61 -7.46 30.16 -22.64
N LEU A 62 -6.26 30.66 -22.31
CA LEU A 62 -5.12 30.75 -23.22
C LEU A 62 -4.82 29.47 -24.00
N LEU A 63 -4.97 28.31 -23.34
CA LEU A 63 -4.70 27.01 -23.96
C LEU A 63 -5.63 26.73 -25.14
N THR A 64 -6.92 27.05 -25.01
CA THR A 64 -7.93 26.75 -26.04
C THR A 64 -8.05 27.84 -27.08
N THR A 65 -7.88 29.11 -26.69
CA THR A 65 -8.00 30.26 -27.60
C THR A 65 -6.76 30.44 -28.48
N ASP A 66 -5.57 30.21 -27.93
CA ASP A 66 -4.32 30.60 -28.57
C ASP A 66 -3.38 29.41 -28.78
N LEU A 67 -3.00 28.69 -27.71
CA LEU A 67 -1.90 27.69 -27.81
C LEU A 67 -2.24 26.49 -28.68
N LEU A 68 -3.44 25.90 -28.54
CA LEU A 68 -3.85 24.77 -29.38
C LEU A 68 -4.01 25.18 -30.85
N PRO A 69 -4.75 26.25 -31.20
CA PRO A 69 -4.82 26.72 -32.59
C PRO A 69 -3.45 27.09 -33.18
N MET A 70 -2.57 27.70 -32.37
CA MET A 70 -1.20 28.04 -32.77
C MET A 70 -0.41 26.78 -33.15
N VAL A 71 -0.44 25.75 -32.31
CA VAL A 71 0.25 24.48 -32.59
C VAL A 71 -0.38 23.79 -33.81
N GLN A 72 -1.71 23.76 -33.92
CA GLN A 72 -2.39 23.17 -35.07
C GLN A 72 -2.03 23.84 -36.40
N CYS A 73 -1.88 25.16 -36.42
CA CYS A 73 -1.59 25.90 -37.65
C CYS A 73 -0.10 25.99 -37.99
N HIS A 74 0.79 25.96 -36.98
CA HIS A 74 2.21 26.33 -37.14
C HIS A 74 3.20 25.30 -36.56
N HIS A 75 2.80 24.06 -36.29
CA HIS A 75 3.69 23.02 -35.75
C HIS A 75 4.96 22.73 -36.57
N LYS A 76 4.98 23.08 -37.86
CA LYS A 76 6.15 22.95 -38.73
C LYS A 76 7.31 23.89 -38.33
N ASP A 77 7.01 25.00 -37.66
CA ASP A 77 8.04 25.81 -37.02
C ASP A 77 8.45 25.15 -35.70
N VAL A 78 9.50 24.32 -35.77
CA VAL A 78 10.00 23.52 -34.64
C VAL A 78 10.26 24.39 -33.40
N GLN A 79 10.82 25.59 -33.58
CA GLN A 79 11.12 26.46 -32.44
C GLN A 79 9.84 26.98 -31.77
N LEU A 80 8.84 27.37 -32.56
CA LEU A 80 7.56 27.81 -32.01
C LEU A 80 6.85 26.63 -31.32
N PHE A 81 6.82 25.47 -31.97
CA PHE A 81 6.26 24.23 -31.43
C PHE A 81 6.88 23.87 -30.08
N ASP A 82 8.21 23.86 -29.97
CA ASP A 82 8.89 23.47 -28.72
C ASP A 82 8.58 24.43 -27.57
N ILE A 83 8.51 25.74 -27.84
CA ILE A 83 8.19 26.74 -26.80
C ILE A 83 6.71 26.66 -26.42
N ALA A 84 5.81 26.49 -27.39
CA ALA A 84 4.38 26.30 -27.13
C ALA A 84 4.13 25.02 -26.32
N LEU A 85 4.74 23.89 -26.71
CA LEU A 85 4.67 22.62 -25.99
C LEU A 85 5.16 22.78 -24.54
N ARG A 86 6.26 23.50 -24.31
CA ARG A 86 6.74 23.78 -22.93
C ARG A 86 5.72 24.54 -22.10
N LEU A 87 5.02 25.51 -22.68
CA LEU A 87 3.99 26.27 -21.98
C LEU A 87 2.76 25.39 -21.70
N ILE A 88 2.30 24.62 -22.69
CA ILE A 88 1.17 23.69 -22.56
C ILE A 88 1.45 22.65 -21.47
N VAL A 89 2.64 22.02 -21.47
CA VAL A 89 3.07 21.07 -20.44
C VAL A 89 3.05 21.71 -19.05
N ASN A 90 3.56 22.94 -18.91
CA ASN A 90 3.54 23.65 -17.64
C ASN A 90 2.10 23.95 -17.15
N LEU A 91 1.23 24.42 -18.04
CA LEU A 91 -0.17 24.74 -17.72
C LEU A 91 -0.99 23.49 -17.34
N THR A 92 -0.65 22.33 -17.90
CA THR A 92 -1.36 21.07 -17.68
C THR A 92 -0.84 20.25 -16.49
N ASN A 93 0.18 20.73 -15.77
CA ASN A 93 0.69 20.06 -14.58
C ASN A 93 -0.43 19.80 -13.55
N PRO A 94 -0.48 18.59 -12.91
CA PRO A 94 -1.47 18.30 -11.90
C PRO A 94 -1.51 19.34 -10.79
N ALA A 95 -2.70 19.80 -10.40
CA ALA A 95 -2.86 20.82 -9.36
C ALA A 95 -2.15 20.43 -8.05
N LEU A 96 -2.17 19.13 -7.73
CA LEU A 96 -1.49 18.60 -6.55
C LEU A 96 0.05 18.79 -6.62
N LEU A 97 0.65 18.68 -7.80
CA LEU A 97 2.09 18.95 -8.01
C LEU A 97 2.40 20.44 -7.84
N VAL A 98 1.51 21.32 -8.32
CA VAL A 98 1.63 22.78 -8.16
C VAL A 98 1.66 23.18 -6.67
N TYR A 99 0.93 22.43 -5.83
CA TYR A 99 0.89 22.61 -4.37
C TYR A 99 1.81 21.64 -3.60
N ASN A 100 2.91 21.17 -4.20
CA ASN A 100 3.92 20.32 -3.54
C ASN A 100 3.33 19.06 -2.85
N GLU A 101 2.38 18.42 -3.51
CA GLU A 101 1.70 17.20 -3.07
C GLU A 101 0.83 17.33 -1.81
N VAL A 102 0.47 18.55 -1.45
CA VAL A 102 -0.37 18.81 -0.28
C VAL A 102 -1.62 19.57 -0.68
N ILE A 103 -2.78 19.01 -0.35
CA ILE A 103 -4.04 19.74 -0.52
C ILE A 103 -4.10 20.86 0.53
N PRO A 104 -4.27 22.14 0.12
CA PRO A 104 -4.35 23.25 1.06
C PRO A 104 -5.51 23.10 2.03
N THR A 105 -5.24 23.41 3.30
CA THR A 105 -6.25 23.38 4.38
C THR A 105 -6.88 24.74 4.63
N ASP A 106 -6.20 25.83 4.27
CA ASP A 106 -6.76 27.17 4.31
C ASP A 106 -7.91 27.31 3.31
N LYS A 107 -8.97 28.02 3.70
CA LYS A 107 -10.19 28.13 2.90
C LYS A 107 -9.94 28.86 1.57
N PHE A 108 -9.10 29.90 1.55
CA PHE A 108 -8.84 30.66 0.34
C PHE A 108 -7.95 29.88 -0.62
N GLU A 109 -6.84 29.32 -0.12
CA GLU A 109 -5.96 28.48 -0.94
C GLU A 109 -6.67 27.23 -1.46
N HIS A 110 -7.56 26.63 -0.67
CA HIS A 110 -8.37 25.50 -1.13
C HIS A 110 -9.30 25.88 -2.29
N ASN A 111 -9.89 27.08 -2.28
CA ASN A 111 -10.69 27.55 -3.41
C ASN A 111 -9.84 27.76 -4.66
N TYR A 112 -8.62 28.29 -4.52
CA TYR A 112 -7.67 28.44 -5.63
C TYR A 112 -7.23 27.10 -6.22
N TYR A 113 -6.97 26.11 -5.35
CA TYR A 113 -6.71 24.73 -5.77
C TYR A 113 -7.86 24.14 -6.60
N LEU A 114 -9.11 24.34 -6.17
CA LEU A 114 -10.29 23.88 -6.90
C LEU A 114 -10.47 24.63 -8.22
N GLU A 115 -10.17 25.93 -8.26
CA GLU A 115 -10.20 26.74 -9.49
C GLU A 115 -9.18 26.22 -10.52
N ILE A 116 -7.93 25.98 -10.11
CA ILE A 116 -6.90 25.39 -10.98
C ILE A 116 -7.35 24.00 -11.47
N THR A 117 -7.95 23.19 -10.59
CA THR A 117 -8.48 21.87 -10.99
C THR A 117 -9.58 22.00 -12.06
N SER A 118 -10.45 23.00 -11.94
CA SER A 118 -11.47 23.31 -12.96
C SER A 118 -10.86 23.75 -14.30
N HIS A 119 -9.79 24.56 -14.27
CA HIS A 119 -9.06 24.93 -15.49
C HIS A 119 -8.44 23.69 -16.17
N LEU A 120 -7.82 22.80 -15.39
CA LEU A 120 -7.27 21.54 -15.92
C LEU A 120 -8.35 20.65 -16.56
N GLN A 121 -9.56 20.61 -15.99
CA GLN A 121 -10.69 19.88 -16.57
C GLN A 121 -11.12 20.47 -17.92
N GLN A 122 -11.19 21.81 -18.04
CA GLN A 122 -11.44 22.48 -19.32
C GLN A 122 -10.33 22.21 -20.34
N TYR A 123 -9.07 22.15 -19.90
CA TYR A 123 -7.97 21.78 -20.78
C TYR A 123 -8.12 20.34 -21.26
N LYS A 124 -8.48 19.39 -20.39
CA LYS A 124 -8.73 18.00 -20.79
C LYS A 124 -9.80 17.91 -21.89
N GLU A 125 -10.91 18.64 -21.74
CA GLU A 125 -11.98 18.69 -22.75
C GLU A 125 -11.51 19.21 -24.12
N ALA A 126 -10.53 20.13 -24.15
CA ALA A 126 -9.95 20.64 -25.38
C ALA A 126 -9.15 19.59 -26.18
N PHE A 127 -8.76 18.49 -25.53
CA PHE A 127 -8.05 17.36 -26.13
C PHE A 127 -8.98 16.19 -26.51
N ASN A 128 -10.31 16.41 -26.57
CA ASN A 128 -11.26 15.38 -26.99
C ASN A 128 -11.21 15.11 -28.52
N ASP A 129 -10.75 16.06 -29.33
CA ASP A 129 -10.67 15.91 -30.79
C ASP A 129 -9.28 15.42 -31.24
N HIS A 130 -9.24 14.49 -32.19
CA HIS A 130 -8.02 13.97 -32.81
C HIS A 130 -7.14 15.08 -33.42
N ARG A 131 -7.76 16.18 -33.90
CA ARG A 131 -7.04 17.34 -34.45
C ARG A 131 -6.16 18.04 -33.41
N SER A 132 -6.51 17.98 -32.13
CA SER A 132 -5.68 18.52 -31.05
C SER A 132 -4.42 17.69 -30.83
N TRP A 133 -4.46 16.39 -31.16
CA TRP A 133 -3.32 15.47 -31.01
C TRP A 133 -2.44 15.36 -32.25
N ALA A 134 -3.00 15.55 -33.45
CA ALA A 134 -2.31 15.34 -34.72
C ALA A 134 -0.93 16.02 -34.81
N PRO A 135 -0.74 17.32 -34.44
CA PRO A 135 0.57 17.96 -34.50
C PRO A 135 1.63 17.31 -33.59
N PHE A 136 1.20 16.85 -32.40
CA PHE A 136 2.08 16.16 -31.47
C PHE A 136 2.41 14.75 -31.95
N THR A 137 1.43 14.05 -32.56
CA THR A 137 1.66 12.72 -33.13
C THR A 137 2.60 12.76 -34.32
N GLU A 138 2.43 13.71 -35.25
CA GLU A 138 3.33 13.91 -36.38
C GLU A 138 4.76 14.17 -35.91
N ARG A 139 4.93 15.12 -34.97
CA ARG A 139 6.25 15.43 -34.42
C ARG A 139 6.89 14.26 -33.69
N LEU A 140 6.12 13.52 -32.89
CA LEU A 140 6.62 12.34 -32.19
C LEU A 140 7.05 11.25 -33.20
N SER A 141 6.26 11.02 -34.24
CA SER A 141 6.58 10.07 -35.30
C SER A 141 7.87 10.44 -36.04
N GLU A 142 8.08 11.72 -36.36
CA GLU A 142 9.33 12.20 -37.00
C GLU A 142 10.54 11.92 -36.11
N LEU A 143 10.42 12.18 -34.80
CA LEU A 143 11.51 11.97 -33.85
C LEU A 143 11.82 10.49 -33.65
N LEU A 144 10.78 9.65 -33.53
CA LEU A 144 10.95 8.20 -33.39
C LEU A 144 11.49 7.54 -34.66
N GLY A 145 11.26 8.15 -35.83
CA GLY A 145 11.82 7.68 -37.11
C GLY A 145 13.33 7.91 -37.25
N LYS A 146 13.96 8.75 -36.41
CA LYS A 146 15.41 8.89 -36.32
C LYS A 146 15.99 7.74 -35.49
N ASN A 147 17.20 7.26 -35.83
CA ASN A 147 17.94 6.36 -34.96
C ASN A 147 18.21 7.02 -33.62
N VAL A 148 18.21 6.25 -32.53
CA VAL A 148 18.40 6.77 -31.17
C VAL A 148 19.73 7.53 -31.02
N ASP A 149 20.79 7.06 -31.67
CA ASP A 149 22.12 7.69 -31.64
C ASP A 149 22.18 9.02 -32.42
N ASP A 150 21.30 9.20 -33.40
CA ASP A 150 21.21 10.42 -34.22
C ASP A 150 20.31 11.49 -33.56
N ARG A 151 19.60 11.15 -32.48
CA ARG A 151 18.73 12.10 -31.77
C ARG A 151 19.56 12.98 -30.85
N SER A 152 19.43 14.29 -31.04
CA SER A 152 20.01 15.28 -30.12
C SER A 152 19.34 15.20 -28.74
N GLU A 153 19.99 15.74 -27.71
CA GLU A 153 19.37 15.86 -26.38
C GLU A 153 18.07 16.68 -26.43
N ASP A 154 17.99 17.67 -27.32
CA ASP A 154 16.77 18.47 -27.51
C ASP A 154 15.65 17.66 -28.16
N ASP A 155 15.96 16.78 -29.11
CA ASP A 155 15.00 15.81 -29.66
C ASP A 155 14.45 14.91 -28.55
N GLN A 156 15.32 14.37 -27.68
CA GLN A 156 14.91 13.52 -26.55
C GLN A 156 14.02 14.28 -25.56
N ARG A 157 14.37 15.53 -25.24
CA ARG A 157 13.54 16.40 -24.38
C ARG A 157 12.18 16.70 -25.01
N THR A 158 12.09 16.82 -26.33
CA THR A 158 10.81 17.03 -27.01
C THR A 158 9.95 15.76 -26.96
N VAL A 159 10.53 14.57 -27.16
CA VAL A 159 9.81 13.30 -26.93
C VAL A 159 9.29 13.23 -25.49
N GLU A 160 10.15 13.48 -24.51
CA GLU A 160 9.78 13.46 -23.09
C GLU A 160 8.62 14.43 -22.79
N ARG A 161 8.67 15.67 -23.31
CA ARG A 161 7.60 16.67 -23.12
C ARG A 161 6.27 16.23 -23.74
N ILE A 162 6.28 15.57 -24.90
CA ILE A 162 5.06 15.03 -25.50
C ILE A 162 4.46 13.94 -24.61
N LEU A 163 5.29 13.04 -24.08
CA LEU A 163 4.83 12.01 -23.14
C LEU A 163 4.28 12.61 -21.84
N ILE A 164 4.95 13.62 -21.28
CA ILE A 164 4.47 14.36 -20.11
C ILE A 164 3.13 15.05 -20.40
N LEU A 165 2.93 15.63 -21.59
CA LEU A 165 1.65 16.21 -21.98
C LEU A 165 0.53 15.16 -21.96
N ILE A 166 0.75 14.01 -22.60
CA ILE A 166 -0.22 12.91 -22.63
C ILE A 166 -0.56 12.48 -21.20
N ARG A 167 0.47 12.26 -20.37
CA ARG A 167 0.33 11.90 -18.95
C ARG A 167 -0.48 12.95 -18.19
N ASN A 168 -0.16 14.23 -18.34
CA ASN A 168 -0.83 15.33 -17.67
C ASN A 168 -2.33 15.37 -18.00
N ILE A 169 -2.69 15.28 -19.28
CA ILE A 169 -4.09 15.30 -19.75
C ILE A 169 -4.87 14.09 -19.22
N LEU A 170 -4.29 12.89 -19.26
CA LEU A 170 -4.94 11.67 -18.74
C LEU A 170 -5.05 11.69 -17.20
N HIS A 171 -4.12 12.34 -16.50
CA HIS A 171 -4.11 12.45 -15.04
C HIS A 171 -5.25 13.30 -14.50
N VAL A 172 -5.70 14.33 -15.25
CA VAL A 172 -6.75 15.26 -14.82
C VAL A 172 -7.99 14.50 -14.31
N PRO A 173 -8.45 14.78 -13.07
CA PRO A 173 -9.55 14.03 -12.45
C PRO A 173 -10.90 14.32 -13.14
N SER A 174 -11.71 13.28 -13.29
CA SER A 174 -13.08 13.37 -13.79
C SER A 174 -13.97 14.09 -12.75
N SER A 175 -14.69 15.11 -13.17
CA SER A 175 -15.64 15.85 -12.33
C SER A 175 -16.95 15.06 -12.18
N ALA A 176 -17.17 14.44 -11.02
CA ALA A 176 -18.37 13.64 -10.74
C ALA A 176 -19.69 14.41 -10.94
N ASP A 177 -19.69 15.73 -10.74
CA ASP A 177 -20.88 16.57 -10.91
C ASP A 177 -21.21 16.87 -12.38
N LEU A 178 -20.20 16.90 -13.27
CA LEU A 178 -20.37 17.17 -14.72
C LEU A 178 -20.52 15.88 -15.54
N ASP A 179 -19.89 14.78 -15.11
CA ASP A 179 -19.85 13.51 -15.84
C ASP A 179 -21.00 12.57 -15.43
N GLN A 180 -22.22 13.10 -15.22
CA GLN A 180 -23.44 12.35 -14.84
C GLN A 180 -23.93 11.40 -15.97
N ARG A 181 -23.02 10.84 -16.75
CA ARG A 181 -23.25 9.92 -17.84
C ARG A 181 -23.40 8.49 -17.29
N PRO A 182 -24.37 7.71 -17.78
CA PRO A 182 -24.56 6.33 -17.35
C PRO A 182 -23.40 5.43 -17.84
N ASP A 183 -23.26 4.26 -17.21
CA ASP A 183 -22.35 3.22 -17.69
C ASP A 183 -22.64 2.87 -19.17
N ASN A 184 -21.57 2.65 -19.94
CA ASN A 184 -21.49 2.45 -21.40
C ASN A 184 -21.58 3.71 -22.27
N ASP A 185 -21.81 4.90 -21.70
CA ASP A 185 -21.68 6.16 -22.43
C ASP A 185 -20.23 6.67 -22.36
N ALA A 186 -19.76 7.43 -23.35
CA ALA A 186 -18.38 7.91 -23.40
C ALA A 186 -18.16 9.08 -22.42
N SER A 187 -17.30 8.90 -21.41
CA SER A 187 -16.82 10.00 -20.55
C SER A 187 -15.92 10.96 -21.35
N ILE A 188 -15.60 12.10 -20.74
CA ILE A 188 -14.53 12.98 -21.26
C ILE A 188 -13.22 12.19 -21.38
N HIS A 189 -12.91 11.32 -20.40
CA HIS A 189 -11.71 10.48 -20.46
C HIS A 189 -11.75 9.50 -21.65
N ASP A 190 -12.89 8.83 -21.88
CA ASP A 190 -13.09 7.97 -23.05
C ASP A 190 -12.95 8.72 -24.38
N GLN A 191 -13.42 9.97 -24.45
CA GLN A 191 -13.28 10.82 -25.63
C GLN A 191 -11.82 11.19 -25.90
N VAL A 192 -11.04 11.51 -24.87
CA VAL A 192 -9.59 11.73 -25.02
C VAL A 192 -8.89 10.46 -25.51
N LEU A 193 -9.23 9.29 -24.95
CA LEU A 193 -8.67 8.01 -25.40
C LEU A 193 -9.02 7.73 -26.87
N TRP A 194 -10.24 8.05 -27.27
CA TRP A 194 -10.67 7.96 -28.66
C TRP A 194 -9.90 8.92 -29.57
N GLY A 195 -9.67 10.16 -29.14
CA GLY A 195 -8.85 11.15 -29.86
C GLY A 195 -7.40 10.70 -30.06
N LEU A 196 -6.78 10.14 -29.01
CA LEU A 196 -5.43 9.55 -29.06
C LEU A 196 -5.35 8.37 -30.02
N HIS A 197 -6.37 7.51 -30.03
CA HIS A 197 -6.46 6.39 -30.97
C HIS A 197 -6.57 6.90 -32.42
N GLN A 198 -7.50 7.83 -32.69
CA GLN A 198 -7.72 8.36 -34.04
C GLN A 198 -6.51 9.12 -34.59
N SER A 199 -5.70 9.74 -33.74
CA SER A 199 -4.49 10.42 -34.20
C SER A 199 -3.32 9.46 -34.49
N GLY A 200 -3.41 8.18 -34.09
CA GLY A 200 -2.31 7.22 -34.17
C GLY A 200 -1.30 7.31 -33.00
N MET A 201 -1.61 8.09 -31.96
CA MET A 201 -0.71 8.26 -30.81
C MET A 201 -0.53 6.96 -30.02
N ILE A 202 -1.59 6.16 -29.89
CA ILE A 202 -1.55 4.89 -29.14
C ILE A 202 -0.56 3.91 -29.76
N ASP A 203 -0.49 3.83 -31.08
CA ASP A 203 0.43 2.93 -31.79
C ASP A 203 1.88 3.34 -31.55
N LEU A 204 2.16 4.66 -31.49
CA LEU A 204 3.49 5.17 -31.12
C LEU A 204 3.85 4.83 -29.66
N LEU A 205 2.90 4.95 -28.72
CA LEU A 205 3.13 4.57 -27.32
C LEU A 205 3.45 3.07 -27.20
N LEU A 206 2.73 2.23 -27.94
CA LEU A 206 3.00 0.79 -27.99
C LEU A 206 4.37 0.49 -28.61
N TYR A 207 4.73 1.17 -29.70
CA TYR A 207 6.07 1.07 -30.30
C TYR A 207 7.18 1.39 -29.31
N ILE A 208 7.11 2.55 -28.63
CA ILE A 208 8.09 2.94 -27.60
C ILE A 208 8.15 1.87 -26.50
N SER A 209 7.00 1.34 -26.06
CA SER A 209 6.95 0.32 -25.00
C SER A 209 7.58 -1.02 -25.39
N SER A 210 7.57 -1.36 -26.68
CA SER A 210 8.12 -2.61 -27.21
C SER A 210 9.61 -2.54 -27.58
N SER A 211 10.18 -1.34 -27.65
CA SER A 211 11.57 -1.13 -28.05
C SER A 211 12.48 -0.98 -26.84
N ASP A 212 13.44 -1.89 -26.69
CA ASP A 212 14.46 -1.81 -25.63
C ASP A 212 15.35 -0.56 -25.75
N GLN A 213 15.47 0.01 -26.97
CA GLN A 213 16.27 1.23 -27.20
C GLN A 213 15.63 2.48 -26.58
N GLU A 214 14.33 2.44 -26.30
CA GLU A 214 13.55 3.56 -25.76
C GLU A 214 13.34 3.45 -24.24
N SER A 215 14.17 2.65 -23.54
CA SER A 215 14.02 2.36 -22.12
C SER A 215 13.98 3.60 -21.22
N LEU A 216 14.59 4.71 -21.66
CA LEU A 216 14.55 6.01 -20.98
C LEU A 216 13.12 6.49 -20.69
N PHE A 217 12.17 6.13 -21.56
CA PHE A 217 10.79 6.61 -21.49
C PHE A 217 9.84 5.64 -20.77
N PHE A 218 10.33 4.50 -20.28
CA PHE A 218 9.49 3.44 -19.71
C PHE A 218 8.69 3.87 -18.47
N MET A 219 9.25 4.76 -17.64
CA MET A 219 8.53 5.32 -16.49
C MET A 219 7.30 6.13 -16.94
N HIS A 220 7.51 7.03 -17.90
CA HIS A 220 6.44 7.84 -18.50
C HIS A 220 5.37 6.95 -19.15
N LEU A 221 5.78 5.91 -19.87
CA LEU A 221 4.85 4.96 -20.50
C LEU A 221 4.04 4.19 -19.46
N LEU A 222 4.65 3.75 -18.37
CA LEU A 222 3.94 3.06 -17.28
C LEU A 222 2.83 3.94 -16.71
N GLU A 223 3.14 5.22 -16.43
CA GLU A 223 2.15 6.19 -15.97
C GLU A 223 1.02 6.37 -16.98
N ILE A 224 1.36 6.63 -18.24
CA ILE A 224 0.38 6.85 -19.31
C ILE A 224 -0.56 5.64 -19.43
N ILE A 225 -0.01 4.43 -19.49
CA ILE A 225 -0.78 3.19 -19.62
C ILE A 225 -1.69 2.99 -18.40
N CYS A 226 -1.19 3.22 -17.18
CA CYS A 226 -2.02 3.15 -15.98
C CYS A 226 -3.16 4.17 -16.02
N LEU A 227 -2.88 5.38 -16.48
CA LEU A 227 -3.87 6.45 -16.60
C LEU A 227 -4.89 6.19 -17.70
N MET A 228 -4.51 5.53 -18.81
CA MET A 228 -5.44 5.07 -19.84
C MET A 228 -6.43 4.03 -19.31
N LEU A 229 -6.00 3.23 -18.33
CA LEU A 229 -6.76 2.10 -17.79
C LEU A 229 -7.43 2.39 -16.44
N ARG A 230 -7.25 3.60 -15.87
CA ARG A 230 -7.62 3.93 -14.49
C ARG A 230 -9.11 3.78 -14.18
N GLU A 231 -9.97 3.96 -15.19
CA GLU A 231 -11.42 3.88 -15.06
C GLU A 231 -11.95 2.46 -15.38
N GLN A 232 -11.11 1.55 -15.89
CA GLN A 232 -11.55 0.24 -16.37
C GLN A 232 -11.37 -0.87 -15.32
N PRO A 233 -12.40 -1.71 -15.10
CA PRO A 233 -12.21 -2.99 -14.45
C PRO A 233 -11.55 -4.00 -15.41
N ALA A 234 -10.42 -4.59 -14.98
CA ALA A 234 -9.60 -5.48 -15.79
C ALA A 234 -10.36 -6.74 -16.25
N ASP A 235 -11.25 -7.28 -15.42
CA ASP A 235 -12.02 -8.49 -15.73
C ASP A 235 -13.08 -8.26 -16.82
N VAL A 236 -13.76 -7.11 -16.80
CA VAL A 236 -14.72 -6.70 -17.84
C VAL A 236 -13.99 -6.44 -19.15
N LEU A 237 -12.85 -5.76 -19.10
CA LEU A 237 -12.05 -5.46 -20.29
C LEU A 237 -11.56 -6.75 -20.96
N ALA A 238 -11.03 -7.71 -20.18
CA ALA A 238 -10.58 -9.01 -20.68
C ALA A 238 -11.69 -9.79 -21.40
N LYS A 239 -12.92 -9.78 -20.84
CA LYS A 239 -14.08 -10.50 -21.39
C LYS A 239 -14.77 -9.78 -22.54
N THR A 240 -14.43 -8.51 -22.82
CA THR A 240 -15.09 -7.72 -23.87
C THR A 240 -14.85 -8.35 -25.25
N ALA A 241 -15.92 -8.64 -25.99
CA ALA A 241 -15.86 -9.20 -27.34
C ALA A 241 -16.29 -8.17 -28.39
N SER A 242 -15.92 -8.40 -29.66
CA SER A 242 -16.21 -7.47 -30.78
C SER A 242 -17.70 -7.17 -30.98
N GLN A 243 -18.57 -8.07 -30.53
CA GLN A 243 -20.01 -7.83 -30.43
C GLN A 243 -20.45 -8.07 -28.99
N ARG A 244 -21.39 -7.25 -28.51
CA ARG A 244 -22.06 -7.49 -27.24
C ARG A 244 -22.77 -8.84 -27.33
N SER A 245 -22.34 -9.79 -26.51
CA SER A 245 -22.94 -11.12 -26.50
C SER A 245 -24.42 -11.03 -26.11
N ALA A 246 -25.28 -11.87 -26.68
CA ALA A 246 -26.65 -12.02 -26.21
C ALA A 246 -26.70 -12.33 -24.71
N GLU A 247 -25.70 -13.04 -24.19
CA GLU A 247 -25.54 -13.31 -22.77
C GLU A 247 -25.20 -12.06 -21.95
N GLU A 248 -24.35 -11.16 -22.46
CA GLU A 248 -24.00 -9.90 -21.77
C GLU A 248 -25.24 -9.00 -21.70
N LYS A 249 -25.99 -8.90 -22.81
CA LYS A 249 -27.25 -8.15 -22.85
C LYS A 249 -28.28 -8.71 -21.87
N ASN A 250 -28.51 -10.03 -21.88
CA ASN A 250 -29.45 -10.67 -20.97
C ASN A 250 -29.04 -10.49 -19.51
N LYS A 251 -27.74 -10.61 -19.18
CA LYS A 251 -27.22 -10.38 -17.82
C LYS A 251 -27.41 -8.94 -17.36
N ASP A 252 -27.13 -7.97 -18.22
CA ASP A 252 -27.35 -6.56 -17.87
C ASP A 252 -28.85 -6.26 -17.68
N ASP A 253 -29.72 -6.83 -18.52
CA ASP A 253 -31.18 -6.69 -18.38
C ASP A 253 -31.68 -7.35 -17.06
N GLU A 254 -31.16 -8.53 -16.70
CA GLU A 254 -31.45 -9.19 -15.43
C GLU A 254 -30.95 -8.39 -14.22
N GLU A 255 -29.74 -7.81 -14.30
CA GLU A 255 -29.17 -6.97 -13.25
C GLU A 255 -30.00 -5.70 -13.06
N LEU A 256 -30.40 -5.03 -14.14
CA LEU A 256 -31.29 -3.87 -14.10
C LEU A 256 -32.65 -4.22 -13.49
N LEU A 257 -33.24 -5.37 -13.88
CA LEU A 257 -34.48 -5.86 -13.30
C LEU A 257 -34.32 -6.14 -11.80
N ARG A 258 -33.21 -6.74 -11.38
CA ARG A 258 -32.91 -7.02 -9.97
C ARG A 258 -32.76 -5.74 -9.16
N ILE A 259 -32.04 -4.74 -9.68
CA ILE A 259 -31.89 -3.42 -9.04
C ILE A 259 -33.27 -2.75 -8.90
N ARG A 260 -34.06 -2.73 -9.98
CA ARG A 260 -35.43 -2.19 -9.97
C ARG A 260 -36.33 -2.89 -8.96
N GLN A 261 -36.27 -4.21 -8.88
CA GLN A 261 -37.03 -4.99 -7.89
C GLN A 261 -36.58 -4.68 -6.46
N LEU A 262 -35.27 -4.56 -6.23
CA LEU A 262 -34.72 -4.23 -4.91
C LEU A 262 -35.10 -2.80 -4.49
N GLU A 263 -35.11 -1.85 -5.42
CA GLU A 263 -35.61 -0.49 -5.20
C GLU A 263 -37.10 -0.49 -4.85
N LEU A 264 -37.92 -1.21 -5.62
CA LEU A 264 -39.35 -1.39 -5.34
C LEU A 264 -39.57 -2.04 -3.98
N GLN A 265 -38.84 -3.10 -3.64
CA GLN A 265 -38.93 -3.74 -2.33
C GLN A 265 -38.51 -2.80 -1.20
N ASN A 266 -37.46 -1.99 -1.40
CA ASN A 266 -37.02 -1.00 -0.42
C ASN A 266 -38.05 0.12 -0.27
N LYS A 267 -38.65 0.58 -1.36
CA LYS A 267 -39.76 1.54 -1.36
C LYS A 267 -40.97 0.96 -0.64
N MET A 268 -41.32 -0.29 -0.90
CA MET A 268 -42.41 -1.01 -0.21
C MET A 268 -42.11 -1.22 1.28
N LYS A 269 -40.89 -1.58 1.65
CA LYS A 269 -40.46 -1.71 3.06
C LYS A 269 -40.47 -0.37 3.77
N LYS A 270 -40.00 0.70 3.14
CA LYS A 270 -40.09 2.08 3.66
C LYS A 270 -41.54 2.49 3.81
N ASN A 271 -42.38 2.23 2.81
CA ASN A 271 -43.81 2.50 2.88
C ASN A 271 -44.44 1.74 4.05
N LYS A 272 -44.25 0.42 4.17
CA LYS A 272 -44.77 -0.36 5.32
C LYS A 272 -44.23 0.09 6.68
N LYS A 273 -42.98 0.57 6.75
CA LYS A 273 -42.32 0.95 8.01
C LYS A 273 -42.70 2.35 8.48
N TYR A 274 -42.87 3.29 7.55
CA TYR A 274 -43.05 4.72 7.85
C TYR A 274 -44.46 5.23 7.53
N PHE A 275 -45.20 4.55 6.66
CA PHE A 275 -46.58 4.86 6.33
C PHE A 275 -47.48 3.74 6.84
N GLY A 276 -48.25 4.02 7.90
CA GLY A 276 -49.33 3.13 8.33
C GLY A 276 -50.40 3.02 7.24
N THR A 277 -51.33 2.08 7.39
CA THR A 277 -52.53 2.00 6.52
C THR A 277 -53.46 3.21 6.67
N ARG A 278 -53.18 4.11 7.63
CA ARG A 278 -53.96 5.31 7.96
C ARG A 278 -53.06 6.56 7.94
N HIS A 279 -53.68 7.72 7.77
CA HIS A 279 -52.97 9.00 7.69
C HIS A 279 -52.17 9.31 8.97
N SER A 280 -51.15 10.17 8.86
CA SER A 280 -50.22 10.52 9.96
C SER A 280 -50.90 10.98 11.25
N ASN A 281 -52.08 11.61 11.15
CA ASN A 281 -52.83 12.09 12.32
C ASN A 281 -53.67 11.00 13.02
N PHE A 282 -53.67 9.76 12.52
CA PHE A 282 -54.36 8.61 13.13
C PHE A 282 -53.30 7.65 13.72
N GLY A 283 -52.46 8.17 14.63
CA GLY A 283 -51.48 7.37 15.36
C GLY A 283 -52.09 6.87 16.66
N GLY A 284 -52.03 5.56 16.93
CA GLY A 284 -52.32 5.03 18.26
C GLY A 284 -51.25 5.47 19.25
N THR A 285 -51.65 5.79 20.48
CA THR A 285 -50.74 6.20 21.55
C THR A 285 -50.45 5.01 22.45
N PHE A 286 -49.18 4.63 22.55
CA PHE A 286 -48.71 3.57 23.44
C PHE A 286 -48.06 4.16 24.70
N VAL A 287 -48.15 3.46 25.82
CA VAL A 287 -47.43 3.80 27.05
C VAL A 287 -46.37 2.74 27.29
N ILE A 288 -45.11 3.17 27.39
CA ILE A 288 -43.99 2.27 27.68
C ILE A 288 -43.88 2.14 29.20
N LYS A 289 -44.33 1.00 29.73
CA LYS A 289 -44.22 0.70 31.16
C LYS A 289 -42.73 0.61 31.57
N ASN A 290 -42.43 1.04 32.79
CA ASN A 290 -41.09 1.04 33.38
C ASN A 290 -40.08 2.02 32.76
N MET A 291 -40.53 3.00 31.97
CA MET A 291 -39.75 4.18 31.62
C MET A 291 -40.53 5.43 31.99
N LYS A 292 -39.95 6.24 32.88
CA LYS A 292 -40.54 7.53 33.27
C LYS A 292 -40.28 8.58 32.21
N SER A 293 -41.28 9.43 32.00
CA SER A 293 -41.16 10.64 31.19
C SER A 293 -40.34 11.69 31.95
N THR A 294 -40.22 12.90 31.39
CA THR A 294 -39.56 14.05 32.05
C THR A 294 -40.19 14.45 33.39
N SER A 295 -41.37 13.91 33.71
CA SER A 295 -42.01 14.04 35.02
C SER A 295 -42.04 12.66 35.68
N ASP A 296 -41.50 12.54 36.90
CA ASP A 296 -41.36 11.27 37.63
C ASP A 296 -42.68 10.51 37.84
N ASN A 297 -43.81 11.22 37.76
CA ASN A 297 -45.14 10.64 37.99
C ASN A 297 -45.71 9.91 36.76
N ASN A 298 -45.23 10.18 35.54
CA ASN A 298 -45.86 9.68 34.31
C ASN A 298 -44.94 8.75 33.52
N ASP A 299 -45.50 7.67 32.98
CA ASP A 299 -44.80 6.75 32.08
C ASP A 299 -44.64 7.36 30.67
N LEU A 300 -43.62 6.95 29.93
CA LEU A 300 -43.27 7.51 28.63
C LEU A 300 -44.32 7.15 27.56
N ILE A 301 -44.79 8.18 26.85
CA ILE A 301 -45.76 8.04 25.77
C ILE A 301 -45.03 7.86 24.43
N TYR A 302 -45.46 6.88 23.63
CA TYR A 302 -44.91 6.53 22.32
C TYR A 302 -45.99 6.57 21.24
N HIS A 303 -45.84 7.44 20.25
CA HIS A 303 -46.87 7.72 19.24
C HIS A 303 -46.68 6.96 17.91
N LYS A 304 -45.64 6.14 17.77
CA LYS A 304 -45.36 5.40 16.53
C LYS A 304 -46.04 4.04 16.53
N PRO A 305 -46.42 3.52 15.34
CA PRO A 305 -47.00 2.19 15.22
C PRO A 305 -46.00 1.13 15.69
N VAL A 306 -46.34 0.41 16.76
CA VAL A 306 -45.56 -0.72 17.27
C VAL A 306 -46.14 -1.99 16.64
N HIS A 307 -45.48 -2.53 15.61
CA HIS A 307 -45.87 -3.81 15.01
C HIS A 307 -45.48 -5.02 15.87
N ASP A 308 -44.42 -4.89 16.67
CA ASP A 308 -43.94 -5.91 17.62
C ASP A 308 -43.19 -5.20 18.76
N SER A 309 -43.52 -5.53 20.01
CA SER A 309 -42.97 -4.92 21.22
C SER A 309 -41.46 -5.12 21.37
N LYS A 310 -40.88 -6.12 20.69
CA LYS A 310 -39.44 -6.41 20.72
C LYS A 310 -38.58 -5.39 19.95
N TYR A 311 -39.18 -4.60 19.06
CA TYR A 311 -38.44 -3.69 18.18
C TYR A 311 -38.70 -2.20 18.47
N ILE A 312 -39.18 -1.86 19.67
CA ILE A 312 -39.34 -0.46 20.10
C ILE A 312 -37.95 0.17 20.22
N SER A 313 -37.61 1.06 19.28
CA SER A 313 -36.35 1.82 19.30
C SER A 313 -36.62 3.30 19.56
N LEU A 314 -36.22 3.74 20.76
CA LEU A 314 -36.29 5.14 21.21
C LEU A 314 -35.17 6.00 20.61
N ASP A 315 -34.19 5.38 19.97
CA ASP A 315 -33.06 6.07 19.35
C ASP A 315 -33.35 6.52 17.91
N THR A 316 -34.50 6.14 17.34
CA THR A 316 -34.84 6.44 15.94
C THR A 316 -35.01 7.94 15.64
N GLU A 317 -35.33 8.75 16.64
CA GLU A 317 -35.45 10.22 16.51
C GLU A 317 -34.23 10.96 17.02
N LYS A 318 -33.30 10.27 17.68
CA LYS A 318 -32.04 10.88 18.08
C LYS A 318 -31.27 11.21 16.82
N LYS A 319 -30.98 12.50 16.62
CA LYS A 319 -30.09 12.93 15.55
C LYS A 319 -28.77 12.16 15.73
N PRO A 320 -28.32 11.37 14.74
CA PRO A 320 -27.07 10.65 14.87
C PRO A 320 -25.96 11.65 15.10
N VAL A 321 -25.10 11.39 16.09
CA VAL A 321 -23.95 12.25 16.36
C VAL A 321 -23.07 12.23 15.11
N LYS A 322 -22.94 13.38 14.44
CA LYS A 322 -22.08 13.50 13.26
C LYS A 322 -20.65 13.21 13.69
N LEU A 323 -20.05 12.18 13.11
CA LEU A 323 -18.63 11.91 13.29
C LEU A 323 -17.84 13.13 12.78
N PRO A 324 -16.94 13.71 13.59
CA PRO A 324 -16.10 14.83 13.16
C PRO A 324 -15.28 14.38 11.94
N LYS A 325 -15.04 15.30 10.98
CA LYS A 325 -14.39 15.00 9.70
C LYS A 325 -13.10 14.20 9.86
N ASN A 326 -12.30 14.49 10.88
CA ASN A 326 -11.01 13.83 11.16
C ASN A 326 -11.12 12.37 11.65
N ARG A 327 -12.31 11.91 12.03
CA ARG A 327 -12.59 10.52 12.45
C ARG A 327 -13.42 9.75 11.42
N GLN A 328 -13.72 10.36 10.27
CA GLN A 328 -14.40 9.67 9.19
C GLN A 328 -13.41 8.73 8.50
N PRO A 329 -13.85 7.53 8.08
CA PRO A 329 -12.99 6.66 7.31
C PRO A 329 -12.58 7.34 6.00
N LEU A 330 -11.32 7.15 5.60
CA LEU A 330 -10.85 7.62 4.30
C LEU A 330 -11.73 7.02 3.19
N LYS A 331 -12.13 7.88 2.24
CA LYS A 331 -12.84 7.43 1.06
C LYS A 331 -11.83 6.81 0.09
N CYS A 332 -12.14 5.62 -0.41
CA CYS A 332 -11.42 5.04 -1.54
C CYS A 332 -12.13 5.52 -2.80
N GLU A 333 -11.50 6.43 -3.54
CA GLU A 333 -11.96 6.85 -4.87
C GLU A 333 -11.52 5.77 -5.87
N SER A 334 -12.29 4.69 -6.02
CA SER A 334 -12.20 3.90 -7.25
C SER A 334 -13.39 4.23 -8.13
N ALA A 335 -13.15 5.06 -9.13
CA ALA A 335 -14.11 5.33 -10.20
C ALA A 335 -13.99 4.27 -11.29
N GLU A 336 -14.16 2.98 -10.92
CA GLU A 336 -14.30 1.91 -11.90
C GLU A 336 -15.68 2.08 -12.57
N ARG A 337 -15.69 2.15 -13.91
CA ARG A 337 -16.89 2.32 -14.75
C ARG A 337 -16.80 1.43 -15.98
N LYS A 338 -17.95 1.12 -16.58
CA LYS A 338 -17.96 0.43 -17.89
C LYS A 338 -17.95 1.49 -19.00
N SER A 339 -16.84 1.64 -19.71
CA SER A 339 -16.75 2.57 -20.85
C SER A 339 -17.49 2.07 -22.10
N ALA A 340 -17.69 2.98 -23.05
CA ALA A 340 -18.28 2.67 -24.36
C ALA A 340 -17.56 1.49 -25.04
N LEU A 341 -18.31 0.64 -25.75
CA LEU A 341 -17.79 -0.61 -26.33
C LEU A 341 -16.58 -0.38 -27.25
N SER A 342 -16.62 0.65 -28.09
CA SER A 342 -15.52 0.99 -29.00
C SER A 342 -14.21 1.27 -28.25
N VAL A 343 -14.28 2.04 -27.16
CA VAL A 343 -13.12 2.35 -26.30
C VAL A 343 -12.65 1.10 -25.57
N ARG A 344 -13.55 0.25 -25.07
CA ARG A 344 -13.17 -1.04 -24.46
C ARG A 344 -12.44 -1.96 -25.44
N LEU A 345 -12.83 -1.97 -26.72
CA LEU A 345 -12.13 -2.77 -27.74
C LEU A 345 -10.72 -2.25 -27.99
N ILE A 346 -10.54 -0.93 -28.09
CA ILE A 346 -9.22 -0.31 -28.22
C ILE A 346 -8.35 -0.62 -27.01
N LEU A 347 -8.84 -0.35 -25.80
CA LEU A 347 -8.08 -0.61 -24.57
C LEU A 347 -7.74 -2.09 -24.41
N LYS A 348 -8.66 -2.99 -24.80
CA LYS A 348 -8.38 -4.44 -24.81
C LYS A 348 -7.25 -4.77 -25.79
N GLN A 349 -7.25 -4.21 -26.99
CA GLN A 349 -6.18 -4.42 -27.98
C GLN A 349 -4.84 -3.93 -27.43
N VAL A 350 -4.80 -2.71 -26.88
CA VAL A 350 -3.62 -2.14 -26.21
C VAL A 350 -3.11 -3.07 -25.11
N CYS A 351 -3.99 -3.57 -24.24
CA CYS A 351 -3.58 -4.49 -23.17
C CYS A 351 -2.99 -5.81 -23.71
N VAL A 352 -3.57 -6.36 -24.79
CA VAL A 352 -3.08 -7.59 -25.40
C VAL A 352 -1.71 -7.38 -26.04
N GLU A 353 -1.54 -6.31 -26.81
CA GLU A 353 -0.26 -5.98 -27.46
C GLU A 353 0.82 -5.66 -26.41
N PHE A 354 0.48 -4.87 -25.39
CA PHE A 354 1.38 -4.56 -24.29
C PHE A 354 1.83 -5.79 -23.51
N LEU A 355 0.92 -6.71 -23.17
CA LEU A 355 1.27 -7.97 -22.50
C LEU A 355 2.16 -8.88 -23.37
N ASN A 356 1.95 -8.88 -24.69
CA ASN A 356 2.72 -9.69 -25.61
C ASN A 356 4.16 -9.17 -25.79
N ALA A 357 4.33 -7.85 -25.91
CA ALA A 357 5.59 -7.26 -26.39
C ALA A 357 6.38 -6.47 -25.35
N ALA A 358 5.73 -5.88 -24.33
CA ALA A 358 6.33 -4.81 -23.54
C ALA A 358 6.28 -5.04 -22.01
N TYR A 359 5.28 -5.76 -21.47
CA TYR A 359 5.06 -5.84 -20.02
C TYR A 359 6.28 -6.34 -19.24
N ASN A 360 6.86 -7.48 -19.60
CA ASN A 360 7.98 -8.05 -18.83
C ASN A 360 9.24 -7.15 -18.87
N PRO A 361 9.77 -6.72 -20.05
CA PRO A 361 10.92 -5.82 -20.10
C PRO A 361 10.68 -4.50 -19.36
N LEU A 362 9.50 -3.90 -19.55
CA LEU A 362 9.16 -2.63 -18.91
C LEU A 362 9.10 -2.77 -17.40
N MET A 363 8.41 -3.77 -16.87
CA MET A 363 8.28 -3.98 -15.42
C MET A 363 9.62 -4.32 -14.77
N LEU A 364 10.49 -5.08 -15.45
CA LEU A 364 11.85 -5.35 -15.00
C LEU A 364 12.66 -4.06 -14.89
N HIS A 365 12.68 -3.25 -15.96
CA HIS A 365 13.43 -2.00 -16.00
C HIS A 365 12.97 -1.01 -14.92
N VAL A 366 11.66 -0.84 -14.77
CA VAL A 366 11.07 0.03 -13.74
C VAL A 366 11.46 -0.46 -12.34
N ARG A 367 11.43 -1.78 -12.09
CA ARG A 367 11.89 -2.36 -10.83
C ARG A 367 13.37 -2.11 -10.58
N GLU A 368 14.23 -2.21 -11.59
CA GLU A 368 15.65 -1.86 -11.47
C GLU A 368 15.86 -0.37 -11.16
N CYS A 369 15.07 0.51 -11.76
CA CYS A 369 15.11 1.95 -11.49
C CYS A 369 14.78 2.26 -10.02
N PHE A 370 13.85 1.54 -9.40
CA PHE A 370 13.58 1.65 -7.96
C PHE A 370 14.78 1.21 -7.11
N HIS A 371 15.43 0.10 -7.45
CA HIS A 371 16.60 -0.38 -6.71
C HIS A 371 17.80 0.57 -6.82
N ARG A 372 17.96 1.23 -7.97
CA ARG A 372 19.04 2.20 -8.22
C ARG A 372 18.73 3.61 -7.72
N GLY A 373 17.55 3.84 -7.11
CA GLY A 373 17.14 5.16 -6.63
C GLY A 373 16.96 6.20 -7.73
N ARG A 374 16.65 5.79 -8.96
CA ARG A 374 16.46 6.68 -10.12
C ARG A 374 14.99 7.09 -10.35
N ALA A 375 14.07 6.55 -9.56
CA ALA A 375 12.64 6.86 -9.67
C ALA A 375 12.28 8.13 -8.91
N GLN A 376 11.22 8.79 -9.36
CA GLN A 376 10.62 9.94 -8.67
C GLN A 376 9.71 9.47 -7.53
N GLU A 377 9.39 10.38 -6.61
CA GLU A 377 8.40 10.11 -5.57
C GLU A 377 7.03 9.85 -6.23
N ASN A 378 6.32 8.79 -5.80
CA ASN A 378 5.02 8.28 -6.28
C ASN A 378 5.07 7.21 -7.38
N ASP A 379 6.16 7.09 -8.13
CA ASP A 379 6.25 6.19 -9.29
C ASP A 379 5.90 4.74 -8.96
N GLU A 380 6.15 4.31 -7.72
CA GLU A 380 5.84 2.96 -7.25
C GLU A 380 4.33 2.67 -7.25
N SER A 381 3.51 3.71 -7.09
CA SER A 381 2.04 3.59 -7.13
C SER A 381 1.58 3.10 -8.49
N TYR A 382 2.20 3.58 -9.57
CA TYR A 382 1.89 3.14 -10.93
C TYR A 382 2.39 1.71 -11.18
N TYR A 383 3.58 1.35 -10.67
CA TYR A 383 4.07 -0.02 -10.74
C TYR A 383 3.11 -1.03 -10.10
N PHE A 384 2.67 -0.80 -8.86
CA PHE A 384 1.72 -1.71 -8.21
C PHE A 384 0.33 -1.68 -8.86
N SER A 385 -0.10 -0.54 -9.40
CA SER A 385 -1.37 -0.43 -10.13
C SER A 385 -1.35 -1.23 -11.43
N ALA A 386 -0.30 -1.08 -12.23
CA ALA A 386 -0.07 -1.85 -13.45
C ALA A 386 0.00 -3.34 -13.15
N MET A 387 0.79 -3.72 -12.13
CA MET A 387 0.93 -5.10 -11.70
C MET A 387 -0.42 -5.71 -11.32
N ARG A 388 -1.24 -5.02 -10.49
CA ARG A 388 -2.61 -5.46 -10.18
C ARG A 388 -3.44 -5.62 -11.45
N PHE A 389 -3.46 -4.61 -12.30
CA PHE A 389 -4.34 -4.57 -13.46
C PHE A 389 -4.00 -5.64 -14.49
N PHE A 390 -2.75 -5.72 -14.93
CA PHE A 390 -2.32 -6.61 -16.00
C PHE A 390 -2.30 -8.08 -15.57
N MET A 391 -1.98 -8.37 -14.31
CA MET A 391 -2.10 -9.74 -13.78
C MET A 391 -3.56 -10.18 -13.67
N GLU A 392 -4.47 -9.29 -13.27
CA GLU A 392 -5.90 -9.55 -13.26
C GLU A 392 -6.44 -9.75 -14.69
N PHE A 393 -6.05 -8.89 -15.63
CA PHE A 393 -6.43 -8.98 -17.03
C PHE A 393 -5.96 -10.29 -17.67
N ASN A 394 -4.68 -10.66 -17.48
CA ASN A 394 -4.12 -11.90 -18.00
C ASN A 394 -4.88 -13.12 -17.46
N ARG A 395 -5.22 -13.13 -16.16
CA ARG A 395 -6.03 -14.19 -15.55
C ARG A 395 -7.40 -14.37 -16.20
N HIS A 396 -8.06 -13.27 -16.59
CA HIS A 396 -9.41 -13.33 -17.16
C HIS A 396 -9.45 -13.47 -18.69
N TYR A 397 -8.37 -13.16 -19.41
CA TYR A 397 -8.34 -13.21 -20.87
C TYR A 397 -7.98 -14.61 -21.42
N LYS A 398 -6.71 -15.01 -21.29
CA LYS A 398 -6.17 -16.29 -21.78
C LYS A 398 -4.94 -16.63 -20.94
N PHE A 399 -5.15 -16.85 -19.63
CA PHE A 399 -4.10 -16.99 -18.63
C PHE A 399 -2.85 -17.70 -19.16
N GLN A 400 -1.79 -16.92 -19.35
CA GLN A 400 -0.51 -17.41 -19.85
C GLN A 400 0.60 -16.82 -18.98
N VAL A 401 1.35 -17.71 -18.33
CA VAL A 401 2.37 -17.32 -17.35
C VAL A 401 3.52 -16.55 -18.01
N LYS A 402 3.85 -16.85 -19.27
CA LYS A 402 4.91 -16.17 -20.03
C LYS A 402 4.74 -14.65 -20.13
N TYR A 403 3.50 -14.13 -20.11
CA TYR A 403 3.25 -12.69 -20.25
C TYR A 403 3.45 -11.90 -18.95
N VAL A 404 3.50 -12.58 -17.81
CA VAL A 404 3.59 -11.96 -16.48
C VAL A 404 4.70 -12.58 -15.63
N SER A 405 5.64 -13.27 -16.26
CA SER A 405 6.70 -14.04 -15.59
C SER A 405 7.61 -13.16 -14.75
N GLU A 406 7.85 -11.91 -15.16
CA GLU A 406 8.69 -10.97 -14.41
C GLU A 406 8.11 -10.68 -13.01
N THR A 407 6.83 -10.32 -12.97
CA THR A 407 6.12 -9.99 -11.72
C THR A 407 5.76 -11.22 -10.89
N LEU A 408 5.70 -12.41 -11.50
CA LEU A 408 5.38 -13.67 -10.81
C LEU A 408 6.64 -14.36 -10.28
N SER A 409 7.39 -13.65 -9.44
CA SER A 409 8.67 -14.10 -8.88
C SER A 409 8.72 -13.86 -7.36
N VAL A 410 9.54 -14.64 -6.66
CA VAL A 410 9.73 -14.48 -5.19
C VAL A 410 10.25 -13.09 -4.84
N GLN A 411 11.12 -12.54 -5.69
CA GLN A 411 11.63 -11.17 -5.57
C GLN A 411 10.51 -10.13 -5.55
N THR A 412 9.45 -10.32 -6.36
CA THR A 412 8.30 -9.41 -6.38
C THR A 412 7.48 -9.49 -5.09
N PHE A 413 7.36 -10.68 -4.46
CA PHE A 413 6.76 -10.81 -3.14
C PHE A 413 7.56 -10.06 -2.07
N GLN A 414 8.90 -10.18 -2.08
CA GLN A 414 9.80 -9.43 -1.19
C GLN A 414 9.62 -7.92 -1.39
N PHE A 415 9.59 -7.50 -2.66
CA PHE A 415 9.45 -6.11 -3.03
C PHE A 415 8.16 -5.50 -2.47
N ILE A 416 7.01 -6.15 -2.67
CA ILE A 416 5.72 -5.67 -2.17
C ILE A 416 5.70 -5.61 -0.65
N GLN A 417 6.23 -6.64 0.02
CA GLN A 417 6.30 -6.66 1.48
C GLN A 417 7.10 -5.47 2.02
N LYS A 418 8.30 -5.22 1.47
CA LYS A 418 9.16 -4.10 1.88
C LYS A 418 8.42 -2.76 1.77
N TYR A 419 7.65 -2.56 0.70
CA TYR A 419 6.85 -1.33 0.53
C TYR A 419 5.65 -1.26 1.47
N LEU A 420 4.98 -2.39 1.76
CA LEU A 420 3.90 -2.42 2.75
C LEU A 420 4.41 -2.03 4.15
N GLU A 421 5.58 -2.52 4.55
CA GLU A 421 6.24 -2.17 5.81
C GLU A 421 6.69 -0.70 5.81
N THR A 422 7.41 -0.27 4.78
CA THR A 422 7.91 1.11 4.65
C THR A 422 6.77 2.13 4.70
N TRP A 423 5.68 1.91 3.96
CA TRP A 423 4.53 2.83 3.97
C TRP A 423 3.75 2.77 5.27
N HIS A 424 3.76 1.63 5.98
CA HIS A 424 3.22 1.56 7.32
C HIS A 424 4.00 2.43 8.32
N ASP A 425 5.32 2.40 8.24
CA ASP A 425 6.19 3.25 9.07
C ASP A 425 5.99 4.73 8.72
N MET A 426 5.90 5.06 7.43
CA MET A 426 5.60 6.43 6.96
C MET A 426 4.22 6.93 7.42
N MET A 427 3.20 6.07 7.50
CA MET A 427 1.88 6.41 8.10
C MET A 427 1.96 6.71 9.61
N THR A 428 3.05 6.34 10.27
CA THR A 428 3.25 6.55 11.70
C THR A 428 4.10 7.81 11.94
N THR A 429 5.10 8.06 11.10
CA THR A 429 5.99 9.24 11.17
C THR A 429 5.36 10.49 10.53
N ASP A 430 4.87 10.40 9.30
CA ASP A 430 4.30 11.51 8.54
C ASP A 430 2.77 11.52 8.58
N LYS A 431 2.23 12.15 9.63
CA LYS A 431 0.78 12.29 9.83
C LYS A 431 0.12 13.25 8.84
N LYS A 432 0.87 14.12 8.14
CA LYS A 432 0.31 15.11 7.20
C LYS A 432 -0.10 14.43 5.90
N LYS A 433 0.75 13.55 5.36
CA LYS A 433 0.47 12.76 4.15
C LYS A 433 -0.23 11.41 4.44
N LEU A 434 -0.88 11.25 5.59
CA LEU A 434 -1.57 10.00 5.97
C LEU A 434 -2.50 9.44 4.86
N PRO A 435 -3.35 10.24 4.19
CA PRO A 435 -4.22 9.73 3.12
C PRO A 435 -3.43 9.15 1.94
N LEU A 436 -2.30 9.77 1.58
CA LEU A 436 -1.42 9.32 0.49
C LEU A 436 -0.80 7.97 0.83
N TRP A 437 -0.19 7.84 2.01
CA TRP A 437 0.43 6.59 2.45
C TRP A 437 -0.58 5.46 2.58
N SER A 438 -1.78 5.75 3.09
CA SER A 438 -2.89 4.80 3.17
C SER A 438 -3.32 4.30 1.79
N TYR A 439 -3.43 5.21 0.82
CA TYR A 439 -3.72 4.88 -0.58
C TYR A 439 -2.64 3.99 -1.20
N ARG A 440 -1.36 4.36 -1.03
CA ARG A 440 -0.23 3.58 -1.52
C ARG A 440 -0.23 2.17 -0.93
N SER A 441 -0.35 2.02 0.40
CA SER A 441 -0.47 0.71 1.05
C SER A 441 -1.64 -0.12 0.52
N HIS A 442 -2.76 0.51 0.15
CA HIS A 442 -3.88 -0.19 -0.47
C HIS A 442 -3.53 -0.73 -1.86
N LEU A 443 -2.80 0.03 -2.69
CA LEU A 443 -2.33 -0.43 -4.00
C LEU A 443 -1.41 -1.65 -3.88
N ALA A 444 -0.41 -1.61 -2.99
CA ALA A 444 0.48 -2.75 -2.78
C ALA A 444 -0.27 -3.99 -2.27
N LEU A 445 -1.23 -3.82 -1.36
CA LEU A 445 -2.07 -4.93 -0.88
C LEU A 445 -2.87 -5.57 -2.02
N ARG A 446 -3.42 -4.77 -2.93
CA ARG A 446 -4.15 -5.29 -4.10
C ARG A 446 -3.22 -6.01 -5.08
N ALA A 447 -2.01 -5.50 -5.30
CA ALA A 447 -1.00 -6.20 -6.09
C ALA A 447 -0.64 -7.55 -5.46
N TYR A 448 -0.48 -7.61 -4.13
CA TYR A 448 -0.24 -8.85 -3.39
C TYR A 448 -1.41 -9.84 -3.52
N LYS A 449 -2.65 -9.36 -3.40
CA LYS A 449 -3.87 -10.15 -3.60
C LYS A 449 -3.89 -10.80 -4.98
N GLU A 450 -3.54 -10.04 -6.02
CA GLU A 450 -3.51 -10.53 -7.39
C GLU A 450 -2.41 -11.56 -7.64
N LEU A 451 -1.23 -11.42 -7.00
CA LEU A 451 -0.21 -12.48 -7.03
C LEU A 451 -0.72 -13.79 -6.45
N LEU A 452 -1.38 -13.75 -5.29
CA LEU A 452 -1.94 -14.95 -4.68
C LEU A 452 -3.01 -15.60 -5.56
N HIS A 453 -3.87 -14.81 -6.19
CA HIS A 453 -4.84 -15.35 -7.14
C HIS A 453 -4.16 -16.00 -8.36
N ASN A 454 -3.11 -15.38 -8.91
CA ASN A 454 -2.37 -15.96 -10.02
C ASN A 454 -1.72 -17.28 -9.61
N LEU A 455 -1.10 -17.37 -8.43
CA LEU A 455 -0.59 -18.64 -7.88
C LEU A 455 -1.69 -19.71 -7.75
N ALA A 456 -2.88 -19.33 -7.29
CA ALA A 456 -4.01 -20.25 -7.18
C ALA A 456 -4.47 -20.81 -8.53
N VAL A 457 -4.33 -20.04 -9.60
CA VAL A 457 -4.67 -20.46 -10.98
C VAL A 457 -3.55 -21.32 -11.56
N MET A 458 -2.28 -21.01 -11.28
CA MET A 458 -1.14 -21.81 -11.74
C MET A 458 -1.21 -23.26 -11.27
N ASP A 459 -1.71 -23.51 -10.05
CA ASP A 459 -1.85 -24.89 -9.53
C ASP A 459 -2.78 -25.77 -10.35
N ARG A 460 -3.77 -25.15 -10.98
CA ARG A 460 -4.82 -25.83 -11.77
C ARG A 460 -4.47 -25.85 -13.25
N ASN A 461 -3.33 -25.29 -13.64
CA ASN A 461 -2.94 -25.23 -15.02
C ASN A 461 -2.52 -26.62 -15.53
N GLU A 462 -2.76 -26.87 -16.81
CA GLU A 462 -2.48 -28.13 -17.48
C GLU A 462 -0.96 -28.39 -17.58
N ASP A 463 -0.17 -27.33 -17.72
CA ASP A 463 1.29 -27.38 -17.83
C ASP A 463 1.98 -27.74 -16.50
N GLU A 464 2.81 -28.79 -16.52
CA GLU A 464 3.52 -29.26 -15.33
C GLU A 464 4.61 -28.28 -14.85
N SER A 465 5.35 -27.68 -15.78
CA SER A 465 6.38 -26.69 -15.46
C SER A 465 5.81 -25.48 -14.70
N VAL A 466 4.58 -25.06 -15.06
CA VAL A 466 3.87 -23.98 -14.38
C VAL A 466 3.48 -24.40 -12.96
N ARG A 467 2.99 -25.64 -12.77
CA ARG A 467 2.67 -26.17 -11.44
C ARG A 467 3.91 -26.29 -10.57
N GLU A 468 5.04 -26.72 -11.11
CA GLU A 468 6.32 -26.77 -10.40
C GLU A 468 6.79 -25.37 -9.97
N SER A 469 6.73 -24.40 -10.87
CA SER A 469 7.04 -23.00 -10.57
C SER A 469 6.17 -22.45 -9.42
N SER A 470 4.86 -22.76 -9.44
CA SER A 470 3.94 -22.42 -8.33
C SER A 470 4.38 -23.06 -7.01
N LYS A 471 4.74 -24.36 -7.02
CA LYS A 471 5.20 -25.09 -5.83
C LYS A 471 6.45 -24.45 -5.23
N VAL A 472 7.41 -24.03 -6.05
CA VAL A 472 8.64 -23.35 -5.61
C VAL A 472 8.30 -22.02 -4.93
N ILE A 473 7.48 -21.18 -5.58
CA ILE A 473 7.08 -19.89 -5.03
C ILE A 473 6.33 -20.07 -3.71
N LYS A 474 5.36 -21.00 -3.65
CA LYS A 474 4.62 -21.32 -2.42
C LYS A 474 5.51 -21.80 -1.28
N SER A 475 6.49 -22.66 -1.59
CA SER A 475 7.45 -23.13 -0.58
C SER A 475 8.14 -21.93 0.06
N ASN A 476 8.67 -21.01 -0.74
CA ASN A 476 9.33 -19.82 -0.23
C ASN A 476 8.38 -18.92 0.57
N ILE A 477 7.12 -18.75 0.12
CA ILE A 477 6.15 -17.90 0.81
C ILE A 477 5.71 -18.50 2.17
N PHE A 478 5.48 -19.81 2.25
CA PHE A 478 4.91 -20.43 3.46
C PHE A 478 5.94 -20.79 4.53
N TYR A 479 7.21 -21.01 4.15
CA TYR A 479 8.27 -21.29 5.11
C TYR A 479 8.90 -20.02 5.72
N VAL A 480 8.95 -18.92 4.96
CA VAL A 480 9.48 -17.64 5.45
C VAL A 480 8.47 -16.99 6.38
N LEU A 481 8.90 -16.69 7.61
CA LEU A 481 8.03 -16.26 8.71
C LEU A 481 7.41 -14.88 8.43
N GLU A 482 8.18 -14.02 7.81
CA GLU A 482 7.86 -12.64 7.48
C GLU A 482 6.60 -12.57 6.59
N TYR A 483 6.50 -13.38 5.53
CA TYR A 483 5.28 -13.40 4.69
C TYR A 483 4.06 -13.94 5.43
N ARG A 484 4.25 -14.96 6.28
CA ARG A 484 3.15 -15.61 7.01
C ARG A 484 2.53 -14.66 8.04
N GLU A 485 3.36 -13.84 8.68
CA GLU A 485 2.92 -12.91 9.72
C GLU A 485 2.47 -11.56 9.16
N MET A 486 2.95 -11.14 7.97
CA MET A 486 2.61 -9.85 7.35
C MET A 486 1.10 -9.58 7.31
N LEU A 487 0.30 -10.49 6.74
CA LEU A 487 -1.16 -10.27 6.63
C LEU A 487 -1.86 -10.21 7.99
N LEU A 488 -1.41 -11.01 8.96
CA LEU A 488 -1.94 -10.99 10.33
C LEU A 488 -1.60 -9.67 11.03
N THR A 489 -0.37 -9.20 10.85
CA THR A 489 0.10 -7.90 11.34
C THR A 489 -0.72 -6.77 10.75
N LEU A 490 -0.96 -6.75 9.43
CA LEU A 490 -1.81 -5.75 8.77
C LEU A 490 -3.25 -5.73 9.30
N VAL A 491 -3.84 -6.89 9.61
CA VAL A 491 -5.19 -6.98 10.21
C VAL A 491 -5.19 -6.40 11.62
N ASN A 492 -4.20 -6.73 12.45
CA ASN A 492 -4.09 -6.21 13.82
C ASN A 492 -3.82 -4.69 13.86
N LEU A 493 -3.17 -4.17 12.83
CA LEU A 493 -2.85 -2.74 12.70
C LEU A 493 -3.97 -1.91 12.05
N TYR A 494 -5.05 -2.55 11.57
CA TYR A 494 -6.15 -1.85 10.94
C TYR A 494 -6.85 -0.89 11.92
N LYS A 495 -6.86 0.40 11.56
CA LYS A 495 -7.59 1.45 12.25
C LYS A 495 -8.56 2.11 11.28
N ARG A 496 -9.84 2.22 11.68
CA ARG A 496 -10.91 2.82 10.87
C ARG A 496 -10.61 4.27 10.44
N GLU A 497 -9.86 5.00 11.24
CA GLU A 497 -9.48 6.40 10.96
C GLU A 497 -8.35 6.50 9.91
N LYS A 498 -7.48 5.48 9.82
CA LYS A 498 -6.30 5.50 8.95
C LYS A 498 -6.52 4.83 7.59
N TYR A 499 -7.52 3.97 7.47
CA TYR A 499 -7.74 3.17 6.26
C TYR A 499 -9.19 3.25 5.78
N SER A 500 -9.36 3.06 4.47
CA SER A 500 -10.69 2.99 3.87
C SER A 500 -11.42 1.69 4.22
N LYS A 501 -12.75 1.67 4.04
CA LYS A 501 -13.53 0.42 4.17
C LYS A 501 -13.15 -0.59 3.07
N LYS A 502 -12.86 -0.13 1.86
CA LYS A 502 -12.47 -0.99 0.73
C LYS A 502 -11.13 -1.68 1.00
N TYR A 503 -10.19 -1.00 1.67
CA TYR A 503 -8.94 -1.62 2.15
C TYR A 503 -9.21 -2.82 3.07
N LEU A 504 -10.13 -2.70 4.03
CA LEU A 504 -10.46 -3.81 4.92
C LEU A 504 -11.04 -5.00 4.18
N VAL A 505 -11.92 -4.76 3.21
CA VAL A 505 -12.50 -5.82 2.37
C VAL A 505 -11.39 -6.54 1.60
N ASP A 506 -10.54 -5.79 0.90
CA ASP A 506 -9.42 -6.36 0.15
C ASP A 506 -8.43 -7.11 1.06
N LEU A 507 -8.16 -6.62 2.27
CA LEU A 507 -7.29 -7.27 3.25
C LEU A 507 -7.85 -8.61 3.72
N LEU A 508 -9.15 -8.66 4.05
CA LEU A 508 -9.80 -9.89 4.47
C LEU A 508 -9.89 -10.91 3.33
N GLU A 509 -10.16 -10.46 2.11
CA GLU A 509 -10.12 -11.33 0.92
C GLU A 509 -8.72 -11.88 0.67
N THR A 510 -7.69 -11.04 0.77
CA THR A 510 -6.28 -11.45 0.64
C THR A 510 -5.91 -12.50 1.69
N LEU A 511 -6.28 -12.27 2.95
CA LEU A 511 -6.08 -13.24 4.03
C LEU A 511 -6.82 -14.56 3.77
N HIS A 512 -8.06 -14.49 3.28
CA HIS A 512 -8.84 -15.68 2.94
C HIS A 512 -8.15 -16.51 1.85
N ILE A 513 -7.67 -15.86 0.78
CA ILE A 513 -6.96 -16.54 -0.33
C ILE A 513 -5.67 -17.16 0.20
N PHE A 514 -4.89 -16.41 1.00
CA PHE A 514 -3.64 -16.89 1.59
C PHE A 514 -3.86 -18.15 2.44
N ILE A 515 -4.84 -18.13 3.36
CA ILE A 515 -5.17 -19.28 4.21
C ILE A 515 -5.65 -20.45 3.37
N LYS A 516 -6.46 -20.21 2.33
CA LYS A 516 -6.94 -21.28 1.44
C LYS A 516 -5.78 -21.97 0.72
N LEU A 517 -4.85 -21.19 0.16
CA LEU A 517 -3.64 -21.72 -0.48
C LEU A 517 -2.75 -22.48 0.51
N LEU A 518 -2.63 -21.99 1.75
CA LEU A 518 -1.89 -22.66 2.82
C LEU A 518 -2.55 -24.00 3.20
N CYS A 519 -3.87 -24.03 3.34
CA CYS A 519 -4.62 -25.25 3.63
C CYS A 519 -4.44 -26.29 2.53
N ASP A 520 -4.52 -25.88 1.25
CA ASP A 520 -4.33 -26.79 0.13
C ASP A 520 -2.88 -27.29 0.06
N TYR A 521 -1.89 -26.43 0.35
CA TYR A 521 -0.48 -26.84 0.44
C TYR A 521 -0.22 -27.85 1.57
N CYS A 522 -0.87 -27.66 2.72
CA CYS A 522 -0.75 -28.57 3.87
C CYS A 522 -1.44 -29.92 3.68
N LYS A 523 -2.42 -30.04 2.76
CA LYS A 523 -3.03 -31.33 2.43
C LYS A 523 -2.03 -32.24 1.73
N ASP A 524 -1.19 -31.68 0.87
CA ASP A 524 -0.20 -32.43 0.09
C ASP A 524 1.11 -32.68 0.86
N LYS A 525 1.44 -31.84 1.86
CA LYS A 525 2.67 -31.94 2.67
C LYS A 525 2.44 -31.59 4.14
N LYS A 526 3.00 -32.38 5.06
CA LYS A 526 3.09 -31.99 6.48
C LYS A 526 4.17 -30.90 6.63
N MET A 527 3.75 -29.64 6.76
CA MET A 527 4.69 -28.54 7.07
C MET A 527 5.31 -28.76 8.46
N VAL A 528 6.63 -28.92 8.51
CA VAL A 528 7.41 -28.91 9.76
C VAL A 528 7.84 -27.48 10.02
N ILE A 529 7.12 -26.77 10.88
CA ILE A 529 7.50 -25.44 11.33
C ILE A 529 8.29 -25.64 12.63
N GLN A 530 9.57 -25.24 12.64
CA GLN A 530 10.32 -25.13 13.89
C GLN A 530 9.59 -24.12 14.76
N LYS A 531 9.02 -24.57 15.89
CA LYS A 531 8.48 -23.66 16.89
C LYS A 531 9.67 -22.85 17.40
N THR A 532 9.82 -21.61 16.94
CA THR A 532 10.53 -20.61 17.74
C THR A 532 9.74 -20.54 19.04
N ALA A 533 10.30 -21.12 20.09
CA ALA A 533 9.70 -21.09 21.40
C ALA A 533 9.70 -19.63 21.85
N VAL A 534 8.62 -18.90 21.51
CA VAL A 534 8.25 -17.70 22.23
C VAL A 534 8.06 -18.19 23.66
N ARG A 535 9.09 -17.98 24.50
CA ARG A 535 9.00 -18.10 25.95
C ARG A 535 7.86 -17.18 26.34
N ARG A 536 6.65 -17.72 26.41
CA ARG A 536 5.49 -17.05 26.97
C ARG A 536 5.90 -16.74 28.40
N LYS A 537 6.25 -15.47 28.66
CA LYS A 537 6.17 -14.91 30.00
C LYS A 537 4.73 -15.14 30.44
N LYS A 538 4.52 -16.19 31.25
CA LYS A 538 3.28 -16.37 32.01
C LYS A 538 3.12 -15.06 32.77
N LYS A 539 2.18 -14.21 32.32
CA LYS A 539 1.62 -13.18 33.19
C LYS A 539 0.95 -13.94 34.32
N ASN A 540 1.69 -14.14 35.40
CA ASN A 540 1.09 -14.47 36.68
C ASN A 540 0.12 -13.34 36.99
N LYS A 541 -1.18 -13.66 36.89
CA LYS A 541 -2.18 -12.99 37.72
C LYS A 541 -1.62 -12.97 39.12
N GLN A 542 -1.54 -11.79 39.71
CA GLN A 542 -1.25 -11.60 41.13
C GLN A 542 -2.19 -12.51 41.94
N LYS A 543 -1.70 -13.68 42.34
CA LYS A 543 -2.09 -14.31 43.58
C LYS A 543 -1.10 -13.79 44.61
N LYS A 544 -1.59 -12.89 45.46
CA LYS A 544 -0.90 -12.45 46.66
C LYS A 544 -0.39 -13.66 47.44
N SER A 545 0.91 -13.66 47.70
CA SER A 545 1.60 -14.17 48.91
C SER A 545 1.13 -15.50 49.51
N LYS A 546 1.96 -16.55 49.37
CA LYS A 546 2.34 -17.55 50.40
C LYS A 546 2.98 -18.78 49.73
N SER A 547 4.23 -18.67 49.29
CA SER A 547 5.04 -19.85 48.89
C SER A 547 6.51 -19.47 48.73
N GLN A 548 7.07 -18.76 49.71
CA GLN A 548 8.52 -18.51 49.80
C GLN A 548 9.19 -19.30 50.93
N ALA A 549 8.42 -19.99 51.78
CA ALA A 549 8.93 -20.74 52.93
C ALA A 549 9.01 -22.26 52.69
N GLN A 550 8.57 -22.77 51.53
CA GLN A 550 8.46 -24.23 51.29
C GLN A 550 9.56 -24.78 50.37
N ASP A 551 10.11 -23.97 49.45
CA ASP A 551 11.16 -24.42 48.53
C ASP A 551 12.57 -24.40 49.15
N GLN A 552 12.87 -23.44 50.05
CA GLN A 552 14.16 -23.38 50.75
C GLN A 552 14.39 -24.58 51.68
N ALA A 553 13.34 -25.05 52.37
CA ALA A 553 13.44 -26.23 53.25
C ALA A 553 13.81 -27.52 52.49
N SER A 554 13.39 -27.63 51.21
CA SER A 554 13.70 -28.80 50.38
C SER A 554 15.15 -28.80 49.86
N ALA A 555 15.69 -27.63 49.51
CA ALA A 555 17.06 -27.49 49.03
C ALA A 555 18.10 -27.66 50.14
N GLU A 556 17.83 -27.16 51.35
CA GLU A 556 18.68 -27.40 52.53
C GLU A 556 18.73 -28.88 52.91
N THR A 557 17.61 -29.61 52.75
CA THR A 557 17.56 -31.05 53.02
C THR A 557 18.42 -31.84 52.02
N ILE A 558 18.42 -31.44 50.75
CA ILE A 558 19.25 -32.07 49.70
C ILE A 558 20.73 -31.74 49.90
N TRP A 559 21.07 -30.51 50.29
CA TRP A 559 22.44 -30.15 50.63
C TRP A 559 22.96 -30.96 51.82
N ASN A 560 22.17 -31.14 52.88
CA ASN A 560 22.59 -31.91 54.04
C ASN A 560 22.88 -33.39 53.72
N LEU A 561 22.28 -33.95 52.66
CA LEU A 561 22.58 -35.30 52.17
C LEU A 561 23.85 -35.34 51.30
N ALA A 562 24.11 -34.30 50.51
CA ALA A 562 25.29 -34.20 49.64
C ALA A 562 26.55 -33.65 50.36
N CYS A 563 26.37 -33.00 51.50
CA CYS A 563 27.43 -32.29 52.24
C CYS A 563 28.58 -33.23 52.65
N ASP A 564 28.26 -34.44 53.09
CA ASP A 564 29.27 -35.42 53.50
C ASP A 564 30.11 -35.92 52.32
N GLU A 565 29.50 -36.09 51.14
CA GLU A 565 30.20 -36.46 49.91
C GLU A 565 31.08 -35.33 49.38
N VAL A 566 30.59 -34.08 49.45
CA VAL A 566 31.37 -32.89 49.06
C VAL A 566 32.55 -32.68 50.01
N ALA A 567 32.37 -32.87 51.32
CA ALA A 567 33.44 -32.80 52.32
C ALA A 567 34.54 -33.85 52.09
N LEU A 568 34.16 -35.08 51.72
CA LEU A 568 35.12 -36.13 51.35
C LEU A 568 35.91 -35.76 50.08
N THR A 569 35.26 -35.16 49.09
CA THR A 569 35.97 -34.71 47.86
C THR A 569 36.94 -33.55 48.11
N LEU A 570 36.68 -32.68 49.09
CA LEU A 570 37.57 -31.55 49.43
C LEU A 570 38.92 -32.01 50.01
N THR A 571 38.96 -33.20 50.64
CA THR A 571 40.17 -33.78 51.26
C THR A 571 40.97 -34.68 50.32
N SER A 572 40.46 -34.98 49.13
CA SER A 572 41.16 -35.78 48.11
C SER A 572 41.91 -34.87 47.12
N ASN A 573 43.04 -35.34 46.59
CA ASN A 573 43.75 -34.63 45.53
C ASN A 573 42.98 -34.79 44.22
N ILE A 574 42.42 -33.68 43.72
CA ILE A 574 41.62 -33.63 42.50
C ILE A 574 42.50 -33.18 41.34
N GLU A 575 42.76 -34.06 40.38
CA GLU A 575 43.33 -33.71 39.07
C GLU A 575 42.20 -33.66 38.05
N CYS A 576 41.63 -32.48 37.82
CA CYS A 576 40.64 -32.23 36.78
C CYS A 576 41.02 -30.95 36.04
N ASP A 577 41.25 -31.06 34.73
CA ASP A 577 41.54 -29.92 33.88
C ASP A 577 40.24 -29.18 33.56
N VAL A 578 40.06 -28.00 34.15
CA VAL A 578 38.85 -27.17 34.03
C VAL A 578 39.23 -25.74 33.70
N VAL A 579 38.51 -25.17 32.74
CA VAL A 579 38.75 -23.81 32.25
C VAL A 579 37.62 -22.90 32.75
N PRO A 580 37.88 -22.07 33.77
CA PRO A 580 36.87 -21.21 34.39
C PRO A 580 36.57 -19.95 33.56
N PHE A 581 37.50 -19.54 32.70
CA PHE A 581 37.48 -18.28 31.95
C PHE A 581 37.84 -18.51 30.48
N ASP A 582 37.09 -17.91 29.56
CA ASP A 582 37.32 -18.01 28.12
C ASP A 582 37.50 -16.62 27.50
N ALA A 583 38.75 -16.29 27.19
CA ALA A 583 39.13 -15.01 26.60
C ALA A 583 38.63 -14.82 25.15
N THR A 584 38.12 -15.89 24.51
CA THR A 584 37.60 -15.82 23.13
C THR A 584 36.14 -15.37 23.06
N LEU A 585 35.45 -15.31 24.20
CA LEU A 585 34.08 -14.80 24.30
C LEU A 585 34.07 -13.29 24.56
N GLU A 586 33.35 -12.52 23.74
CA GLU A 586 33.12 -11.06 23.92
C GLU A 586 32.14 -10.76 25.08
N LEU A 587 32.29 -11.45 26.22
CA LEU A 587 31.48 -11.27 27.42
C LEU A 587 32.26 -10.45 28.45
N ASP A 588 31.55 -9.52 29.10
CA ASP A 588 32.12 -8.69 30.17
C ASP A 588 32.55 -9.56 31.38
N MET A 589 33.55 -9.10 32.13
CA MET A 589 34.20 -9.88 33.20
C MET A 589 33.20 -10.33 34.26
N ASP A 590 32.20 -9.51 34.59
CA ASP A 590 31.18 -9.86 35.57
C ASP A 590 30.15 -10.88 35.04
N GLN A 591 29.95 -10.94 33.71
CA GLN A 591 29.10 -11.96 33.09
C GLN A 591 29.80 -13.32 33.06
N GLN A 592 31.10 -13.36 32.80
CA GLN A 592 31.89 -14.58 32.83
C GLN A 592 31.96 -15.19 34.24
N LYS A 593 32.10 -14.35 35.28
CA LYS A 593 32.01 -14.79 36.69
C LYS A 593 30.66 -15.45 36.99
N LEU A 594 29.56 -14.84 36.53
CA LEU A 594 28.22 -15.36 36.76
C LEU A 594 28.00 -16.71 36.04
N GLU A 595 28.60 -16.91 34.88
CA GLU A 595 28.62 -18.22 34.22
C GLU A 595 29.45 -19.27 34.98
N ALA A 596 30.60 -18.90 35.53
CA ALA A 596 31.41 -19.80 36.36
C ALA A 596 30.63 -20.30 37.58
N ILE A 597 29.94 -19.40 38.30
CA ILE A 597 29.07 -19.76 39.45
C ILE A 597 27.95 -20.70 39.01
N LYS A 598 27.33 -20.45 37.85
CA LYS A 598 26.27 -21.32 37.31
C LYS A 598 26.78 -22.71 36.93
N LYS A 599 28.00 -22.82 36.40
CA LYS A 599 28.64 -24.11 36.10
C LYS A 599 28.92 -24.89 37.39
N ILE A 600 29.45 -24.23 38.43
CA ILE A 600 29.67 -24.86 39.75
C ILE A 600 28.34 -25.37 40.33
N GLN A 601 27.28 -24.55 40.33
CA GLN A 601 25.96 -24.96 40.80
C GLN A 601 25.37 -26.14 40.00
N PHE A 602 25.61 -26.18 38.69
CA PHE A 602 25.16 -27.28 37.83
C PHE A 602 25.86 -28.59 38.19
N HIS A 603 27.18 -28.60 38.37
CA HIS A 603 27.93 -29.79 38.76
C HIS A 603 27.52 -30.28 40.17
N LEU A 604 27.33 -29.37 41.13
CA LEU A 604 26.84 -29.73 42.47
C LEU A 604 25.43 -30.37 42.44
N LYS A 605 24.51 -29.87 41.60
CA LYS A 605 23.15 -30.42 41.48
C LYS A 605 23.10 -31.76 40.73
N ASN A 606 24.10 -32.05 39.91
CA ASN A 606 24.21 -33.32 39.20
C ASN A 606 24.99 -34.40 39.97
N GLY A 607 25.62 -34.06 41.10
CA GLY A 607 26.44 -34.96 41.91
C GLY A 607 27.90 -35.09 41.45
N ASP A 608 28.34 -34.25 40.51
CA ASP A 608 29.71 -34.26 39.97
C ASP A 608 30.65 -33.40 40.87
N ASN A 609 30.81 -33.82 42.12
CA ASN A 609 31.48 -33.03 43.17
C ASN A 609 32.96 -32.71 42.84
N ASN A 610 33.69 -33.63 42.19
CA ASN A 610 35.08 -33.41 41.79
C ASN A 610 35.23 -32.25 40.80
N GLN A 611 34.32 -32.14 39.82
CA GLN A 611 34.35 -31.06 38.84
C GLN A 611 33.91 -29.74 39.46
N ALA A 612 32.95 -29.77 40.39
CA ALA A 612 32.53 -28.57 41.11
C ALA A 612 33.67 -27.96 41.95
N VAL A 613 34.40 -28.78 42.70
CA VAL A 613 35.53 -28.33 43.54
C VAL A 613 36.71 -27.88 42.67
N ALA A 614 37.05 -28.61 41.60
CA ALA A 614 38.09 -28.19 40.67
C ALA A 614 37.76 -26.84 40.01
N MET A 615 36.51 -26.65 39.58
CA MET A 615 36.04 -25.42 38.96
C MET A 615 36.04 -24.24 39.94
N LEU A 616 35.72 -24.47 41.23
CA LEU A 616 35.83 -23.46 42.28
C LEU A 616 37.28 -23.01 42.47
N ARG A 617 38.23 -23.96 42.59
CA ARG A 617 39.65 -23.67 42.78
C ARG A 617 40.25 -22.95 41.57
N ALA A 618 39.96 -23.41 40.36
CA ALA A 618 40.39 -22.74 39.13
C ALA A 618 39.79 -21.34 38.99
N SER A 619 38.50 -21.15 39.33
CA SER A 619 37.86 -19.82 39.33
C SER A 619 38.49 -18.88 40.35
N ARG A 620 38.92 -19.40 41.51
CA ARG A 620 39.65 -18.62 42.52
C ARG A 620 41.01 -18.13 42.02
N GLU A 621 41.75 -18.95 41.27
CA GLU A 621 43.03 -18.54 40.67
C GLU A 621 42.86 -17.41 39.65
N VAL A 622 41.76 -17.42 38.89
CA VAL A 622 41.48 -16.37 37.89
C VAL A 622 40.91 -15.10 38.50
N TRP A 623 40.14 -15.20 39.59
CA TRP A 623 39.50 -14.05 40.27
C TRP A 623 39.82 -14.00 41.77
N PRO A 624 41.07 -13.68 42.17
CA PRO A 624 41.49 -13.69 43.58
C PRO A 624 40.97 -12.52 44.42
N GLU A 625 40.55 -11.41 43.80
CA GLU A 625 40.12 -10.18 44.50
C GLU A 625 38.62 -10.17 44.86
N ASN A 626 37.84 -11.16 44.43
CA ASN A 626 36.39 -11.17 44.58
C ASN A 626 35.93 -12.14 45.68
N ASP A 627 35.19 -11.61 46.67
CA ASP A 627 34.62 -12.34 47.82
C ASP A 627 33.72 -13.54 47.46
N THR A 628 33.37 -13.74 46.18
CA THR A 628 32.45 -14.80 45.74
C THR A 628 33.05 -16.20 45.67
N PHE A 629 34.38 -16.35 45.53
CA PHE A 629 35.05 -17.66 45.41
C PHE A 629 36.00 -17.96 46.58
N GLY A 630 36.08 -17.07 47.58
CA GLY A 630 36.95 -17.18 48.74
C GLY A 630 38.39 -16.73 48.49
N THR A 631 39.16 -16.59 49.56
CA THR A 631 40.57 -16.16 49.50
C THR A 631 41.52 -17.33 49.24
N ASN A 632 42.74 -17.05 48.77
CA ASN A 632 43.75 -18.08 48.46
C ASN A 632 44.24 -18.89 49.68
N SER A 633 43.86 -18.49 50.89
CA SER A 633 44.17 -19.17 52.16
C SER A 633 42.94 -19.80 52.82
N ALA A 634 41.85 -20.03 52.08
CA ALA A 634 40.62 -20.58 52.62
C ALA A 634 40.81 -22.01 53.13
N ASP A 635 40.40 -22.26 54.37
CA ASP A 635 40.37 -23.61 54.94
C ASP A 635 39.30 -24.47 54.28
N THR A 636 39.45 -25.80 54.35
CA THR A 636 38.47 -26.76 53.80
C THR A 636 37.02 -26.54 54.29
N ALA A 637 36.87 -25.96 55.49
CA ALA A 637 35.56 -25.56 56.03
C ALA A 637 34.97 -24.33 55.33
N GLU A 638 35.79 -23.35 54.96
CA GLU A 638 35.36 -22.17 54.21
C GLU A 638 35.01 -22.51 52.76
N GLU A 639 35.75 -23.42 52.12
CA GLU A 639 35.41 -23.91 50.77
C GLU A 639 34.04 -24.59 50.74
N LEU A 640 33.70 -25.33 51.80
CA LEU A 640 32.42 -26.01 51.93
C LEU A 640 31.26 -25.03 52.14
N GLU A 641 31.48 -23.95 52.89
CA GLU A 641 30.47 -22.90 53.10
C GLU A 641 30.19 -22.12 51.80
N ILE A 642 31.24 -21.81 51.02
CA ILE A 642 31.09 -21.16 49.71
C ILE A 642 30.32 -22.07 48.73
N LEU A 643 30.61 -23.37 48.70
CA LEU A 643 29.87 -24.30 47.84
C LEU A 643 28.40 -24.45 48.27
N LYS A 644 28.14 -24.39 49.58
CA LYS A 644 26.77 -24.37 50.13
C LYS A 644 26.02 -23.12 49.68
N ASP A 645 26.64 -21.95 49.76
CA ASP A 645 26.03 -20.69 49.35
C ASP A 645 25.75 -20.68 47.84
N ILE A 646 26.68 -21.17 47.02
CA ILE A 646 26.47 -21.32 45.57
C ILE A 646 25.36 -22.33 45.25
N PHE A 647 25.25 -23.42 46.02
CA PHE A 647 24.20 -24.41 45.84
C PHE A 647 22.80 -23.83 46.10
N LEU A 648 22.67 -23.04 47.18
CA LEU A 648 21.42 -22.44 47.64
C LEU A 648 21.05 -21.14 46.91
N ALA A 649 21.99 -20.50 46.22
CA ALA A 649 21.75 -19.27 45.47
C ALA A 649 20.74 -19.45 44.32
N ASP A 650 19.73 -18.58 44.25
CA ASP A 650 18.77 -18.53 43.14
C ASP A 650 19.34 -17.75 41.96
N LEU A 651 20.12 -18.45 41.12
CA LEU A 651 20.82 -17.88 39.97
C LEU A 651 19.96 -17.82 38.68
N GLY A 652 18.65 -18.03 38.79
CA GLY A 652 17.71 -17.87 37.67
C GLY A 652 17.88 -18.89 36.53
N ASN A 653 18.43 -20.08 36.82
CA ASN A 653 18.64 -21.13 35.83
C ASN A 653 17.36 -21.96 35.60
N GLY A 654 16.72 -21.76 34.45
CA GLY A 654 15.66 -22.62 33.92
C GLY A 654 16.20 -23.88 33.24
N ASN A 655 17.01 -24.68 33.94
CA ASN A 655 17.44 -26.01 33.49
C ASN A 655 16.74 -27.05 34.37
N GLU A 656 15.71 -27.70 33.82
CA GLU A 656 15.12 -28.91 34.38
C GLU A 656 16.19 -30.02 34.38
N ILE A 657 16.64 -30.44 35.55
CA ILE A 657 17.43 -31.67 35.71
C ILE A 657 16.45 -32.82 35.93
N ILE A 658 16.49 -33.79 35.02
CA ILE A 658 15.77 -35.05 35.10
C ILE A 658 16.41 -35.88 36.21
N PHE A 659 15.72 -36.06 37.34
CA PHE A 659 16.09 -37.08 38.33
C PHE A 659 15.95 -38.47 37.69
N LYS A 660 17.07 -39.13 37.38
CA LYS A 660 17.09 -40.58 37.15
C LYS A 660 16.91 -41.27 38.50
N THR A 661 15.72 -41.78 38.76
CA THR A 661 15.50 -42.80 39.79
C THR A 661 15.99 -44.16 39.25
N PRO A 662 16.74 -44.96 40.02
CA PRO A 662 17.11 -46.29 39.60
C PRO A 662 15.91 -47.24 39.71
N PHE A 663 15.79 -48.10 38.70
CA PHE A 663 14.88 -49.25 38.69
C PHE A 663 15.13 -50.13 39.92
N ILE A 664 14.08 -50.35 40.72
CA ILE A 664 13.99 -51.52 41.60
C ILE A 664 13.06 -52.52 40.90
N THR A 665 13.65 -53.60 40.41
CA THR A 665 12.97 -54.85 40.06
C THR A 665 13.48 -55.94 40.99
N SER A 666 12.70 -56.22 42.03
CA SER A 666 12.44 -57.52 42.68
C SER A 666 11.94 -57.27 44.11
#